data_AF-A0AAD6LN45-F1
#
_entry.id   AF-A0AAD6LN45-F1
#
_cell.length_a   1.000
_cell.length_b   1.000
_cell.length_c   1.000
_cell.angle_alpha   90.00
_cell.angle_beta   90.00
_cell.angle_gamma   90.00
#
_symmetry.space_group_name_H-M   'P 1'
#
loop_
_entity.id
_entity.type
_entity.pdbx_description
1 polymer ?
#
loop_
_entity_poly.entity_id
_entity_poly.type
_entity_poly.pdbx_seq_one_letter_code
_entity_poly.pdbx_strand_id
1 'polypeptide(L)'
;MFYFLCKSLLQHGRHAATLSPTRKLFSFQHSPSIITLRFFFSTLANPNKQSFAASYLINKFGFSPESALSASKHLSFKTPDNPDSVIHMFQHYGLSQDQIFKLVKKYPRVLSCKPEKTLLPKLKFFHSKGMSGNDIAHILCAYPCILNRSLENQIVLNFNFLGNLLQSNEKTIAAAKRYSPILYHKIDTFLKPCIDILEEYGVPKRHIATLVHRSPRSVMMSPDRLRSIAETVREMGCDPLKPHFATAVMVMGLLSKSGWERRLGVYKSWGWSEEDVLAAFIKEPWCMMTSDDKIMAVMDFLVNNMDCEPSFIVKNPYLLKPGLKTTFIPRASVAQFLLSKQLIKRKPNLVTLFLCSEKMFLEKFVNCFDEAPQLLKLLIDELPKLVVLFKYFEKLLEKFFKKVLREDFGAFIHKLQLLPPPQPAPPKAPHPLTGLTFAVSDLFDIEGYVTGFGHPDWAKTHEAASRTSVVVSTLVEGGATCVGKTVIDELAYSITGENKHYGTPTNPVEPARVPGGSSSGAAVAVAANLADFSLGVDTVGGVRVPAGFCGIIGFRPSYGAISKIGVLPVSASLDTVGWFAKDPNILRRVGHVLLQSAFGGQRSPRQIIMADDCFQSLKFPVDRITQVVVKSTEKHFGRQLLKHEILDVYLNSKVPSLKEFHNKKTNGEVKTSSIRLLANVMQLLHRYEFRSNHEEWINTVKPILEPNFSAQMNETMELSDAEIELCKSIREEMRSAINSLLKDDGILVVPTTAYLPPKLGGKEILSEEYQSSSFGLLSIASLSGCCQVTVPLGYYNKCPVSVSLIARHGSDRFLLDTVQTMYKTLQEQAETYVNSKSSNTDSRENSAEMAKEKGNQAFKEQQWQKAISYYNEAIKLNDKNATYYSNRAAAYLELGSFQHAEADCSNAINLDKKNVKAYLRRGTAREMLGYYKDAIEDFKYALVLEPTNKRASLSAERLQKVFAAEKGLVVAQASGMGLILANPSNTPEIRPWVH
;
A
#
# COMPACT_ATOMS: atom_id res chain seq x y z
N MET A 1 8.43 -41.10 -26.06
CA MET A 1 7.58 -40.69 -27.20
C MET A 1 6.43 -41.69 -27.37
N PHE A 2 5.74 -42.03 -26.28
CA PHE A 2 4.63 -42.99 -26.23
C PHE A 2 3.87 -42.76 -24.91
N TYR A 3 3.32 -41.55 -24.72
CA TYR A 3 2.37 -41.24 -23.63
C TYR A 3 1.64 -39.90 -23.85
N PHE A 4 1.28 -39.56 -25.09
CA PHE A 4 0.57 -38.30 -25.38
C PHE A 4 -0.43 -38.40 -26.54
N LEU A 5 -1.05 -39.57 -26.74
CA LEU A 5 -2.02 -39.77 -27.82
C LEU A 5 -3.26 -40.61 -27.42
N CYS A 6 -3.75 -40.49 -26.18
CA CYS A 6 -5.04 -41.07 -25.78
C CYS A 6 -5.77 -40.18 -24.77
N LYS A 7 -6.49 -39.15 -25.23
CA LYS A 7 -7.77 -38.66 -24.67
C LYS A 7 -8.26 -37.40 -25.42
N SER A 8 -8.95 -37.60 -26.54
CA SER A 8 -10.11 -36.79 -26.95
C SER A 8 -10.69 -37.41 -28.22
N LEU A 9 -11.67 -38.30 -28.09
CA LEU A 9 -12.69 -38.59 -29.11
C LEU A 9 -13.68 -39.58 -28.49
N LEU A 10 -14.51 -39.08 -27.58
CA LEU A 10 -15.77 -39.70 -27.17
C LEU A 10 -16.72 -38.56 -26.78
N GLN A 11 -17.43 -38.01 -27.76
CA GLN A 11 -18.88 -37.77 -27.71
C GLN A 11 -19.36 -37.16 -29.04
N HIS A 12 -20.47 -37.73 -29.53
CA HIS A 12 -21.28 -37.37 -30.71
C HIS A 12 -20.78 -37.74 -32.12
N GLY A 13 -21.03 -39.00 -32.54
CA GLY A 13 -22.32 -39.40 -33.13
C GLY A 13 -22.57 -39.11 -34.62
N ARG A 14 -22.71 -40.22 -35.38
CA ARG A 14 -23.46 -40.42 -36.65
C ARG A 14 -22.81 -39.94 -37.97
N HIS A 15 -22.23 -40.90 -38.71
CA HIS A 15 -22.87 -41.46 -39.92
C HIS A 15 -22.12 -42.73 -40.38
N ALA A 16 -22.88 -43.66 -40.96
CA ALA A 16 -22.51 -45.04 -41.25
C ALA A 16 -21.95 -45.22 -42.68
N ALA A 17 -21.05 -46.22 -42.80
CA ALA A 17 -20.79 -47.10 -43.96
C ALA A 17 -20.31 -46.42 -45.27
N THR A 18 -19.34 -46.93 -46.06
CA THR A 18 -19.05 -48.30 -46.51
C THR A 18 -17.66 -48.36 -47.19
N LEU A 19 -16.97 -49.49 -47.00
CA LEU A 19 -16.13 -50.26 -47.94
C LEU A 19 -14.83 -49.68 -48.57
N SER A 20 -13.80 -50.52 -48.50
CA SER A 20 -12.44 -50.47 -49.07
C SER A 20 -12.39 -51.05 -50.50
N PRO A 21 -11.24 -51.43 -51.14
CA PRO A 21 -9.81 -51.15 -50.92
C PRO A 21 -9.01 -50.85 -52.24
N THR A 22 -7.68 -50.68 -52.10
CA THR A 22 -6.57 -51.15 -52.98
C THR A 22 -5.59 -50.14 -53.64
N ARG A 23 -4.30 -50.35 -53.27
CA ARG A 23 -3.05 -50.43 -54.09
C ARG A 23 -2.60 -49.17 -54.87
N LYS A 24 -1.30 -48.81 -55.03
CA LYS A 24 0.02 -49.45 -54.85
C LYS A 24 1.13 -48.39 -55.13
N LEU A 25 2.31 -48.57 -54.50
CA LEU A 25 3.71 -48.29 -54.96
C LEU A 25 4.10 -46.80 -55.22
N PHE A 26 5.25 -46.25 -54.79
CA PHE A 26 6.67 -46.63 -54.94
C PHE A 26 7.47 -46.15 -53.69
N SER A 27 8.20 -46.99 -52.94
CA SER A 27 9.62 -47.38 -53.07
C SER A 27 10.66 -46.24 -53.21
N PHE A 28 11.51 -46.07 -52.19
CA PHE A 28 12.93 -45.76 -52.38
C PHE A 28 13.79 -46.61 -51.42
N GLN A 29 14.77 -47.28 -52.04
CA GLN A 29 15.79 -48.21 -51.54
C GLN A 29 16.85 -47.47 -50.67
N HIS A 30 17.23 -48.00 -49.51
CA HIS A 30 18.49 -48.75 -49.21
C HIS A 30 19.79 -47.98 -49.55
N SER A 31 20.85 -47.80 -48.73
CA SER A 31 21.34 -48.29 -47.40
C SER A 31 22.62 -47.45 -47.04
N PRO A 32 23.51 -47.78 -46.04
CA PRO A 32 23.45 -48.78 -44.97
C PRO A 32 23.93 -48.34 -43.55
N SER A 33 23.40 -49.06 -42.54
CA SER A 33 24.04 -49.60 -41.32
C SER A 33 24.61 -48.64 -40.24
N ILE A 34 24.35 -48.79 -38.93
CA ILE A 34 24.16 -50.00 -38.12
C ILE A 34 23.05 -49.74 -37.08
N ILE A 35 21.88 -50.37 -37.26
CA ILE A 35 20.96 -50.69 -36.16
C ILE A 35 20.75 -52.20 -36.25
N THR A 36 21.50 -52.94 -35.44
CA THR A 36 21.28 -54.36 -35.22
C THR A 36 19.96 -54.52 -34.47
N LEU A 37 18.87 -54.76 -35.21
CA LEU A 37 17.75 -55.56 -34.71
C LEU A 37 18.26 -57.00 -34.57
N ARG A 38 18.45 -57.47 -33.34
CA ARG A 38 18.43 -58.91 -33.05
C ARG A 38 17.12 -59.25 -32.35
N PHE A 39 16.53 -60.31 -32.89
CA PHE A 39 15.25 -60.91 -32.60
C PHE A 39 15.00 -61.23 -31.12
N PHE A 40 13.70 -61.29 -30.80
CA PHE A 40 13.11 -61.99 -29.67
C PHE A 40 13.70 -63.40 -29.52
N PHE A 41 14.31 -63.68 -28.37
CA PHE A 41 14.21 -64.99 -27.74
C PHE A 41 13.77 -64.78 -26.30
N SER A 42 12.58 -65.30 -26.01
CA SER A 42 12.06 -65.52 -24.68
C SER A 42 12.94 -66.53 -23.95
N THR A 43 13.55 -66.10 -22.84
CA THR A 43 13.81 -66.99 -21.72
C THR A 43 13.09 -66.42 -20.50
N LEU A 44 12.12 -67.21 -20.03
CA LEU A 44 11.44 -67.05 -18.77
C LEU A 44 12.46 -66.84 -17.65
N ALA A 45 12.47 -65.66 -17.04
CA ALA A 45 13.20 -65.41 -15.80
C ALA A 45 12.30 -64.62 -14.83
N ASN A 46 11.57 -65.40 -14.04
CA ASN A 46 11.12 -65.17 -12.66
C ASN A 46 10.51 -63.79 -12.28
N PRO A 47 9.20 -63.69 -11.94
CA PRO A 47 8.52 -62.42 -11.59
C PRO A 47 9.00 -61.74 -10.29
N ASN A 48 9.86 -62.38 -9.49
CA ASN A 48 10.21 -61.94 -8.14
C ASN A 48 11.60 -61.30 -7.98
N LYS A 49 12.21 -60.76 -9.04
CA LYS A 49 13.40 -59.89 -8.91
C LYS A 49 13.09 -58.48 -9.42
N GLN A 50 12.59 -57.61 -8.55
CA GLN A 50 12.67 -56.17 -8.80
C GLN A 50 14.13 -55.80 -9.06
N SER A 51 14.41 -55.29 -10.26
CA SER A 51 15.71 -54.71 -10.60
C SER A 51 16.06 -53.64 -9.56
N PHE A 52 17.27 -53.68 -8.99
CA PHE A 52 17.75 -52.65 -8.05
C PHE A 52 17.50 -51.23 -8.58
N ALA A 53 17.68 -51.01 -9.88
CA ALA A 53 17.41 -49.74 -10.53
C ALA A 53 15.93 -49.32 -10.48
N ALA A 54 14.98 -50.27 -10.53
CA ALA A 54 13.55 -49.98 -10.39
C ALA A 54 13.20 -49.56 -8.96
N SER A 55 13.68 -50.28 -7.94
CA SER A 55 13.47 -49.93 -6.53
C SER A 55 14.13 -48.60 -6.18
N TYR A 56 15.31 -48.32 -6.73
CA TYR A 56 16.02 -47.04 -6.56
C TYR A 56 15.22 -45.85 -7.14
N LEU A 57 14.62 -45.99 -8.32
CA LEU A 57 13.78 -44.94 -8.92
C LEU A 57 12.48 -44.69 -8.14
N ILE A 58 11.89 -45.72 -7.54
CA ILE A 58 10.68 -45.59 -6.71
C ILE A 58 11.03 -44.87 -5.41
N ASN A 59 12.05 -45.35 -4.69
CA ASN A 59 12.36 -44.83 -3.36
C ASN A 59 12.97 -43.43 -3.39
N LYS A 60 13.83 -43.12 -4.36
CA LYS A 60 14.56 -41.85 -4.41
C LYS A 60 13.87 -40.77 -5.24
N PHE A 61 13.06 -41.17 -6.23
CA PHE A 61 12.41 -40.25 -7.15
C PHE A 61 10.88 -40.42 -7.23
N GLY A 62 10.26 -41.32 -6.47
CA GLY A 62 8.80 -41.43 -6.43
C GLY A 62 8.16 -41.83 -7.77
N PHE A 63 8.84 -42.63 -8.60
CA PHE A 63 8.25 -43.17 -9.82
C PHE A 63 7.11 -44.15 -9.49
N SER A 64 6.09 -44.23 -10.33
CA SER A 64 5.12 -45.34 -10.24
C SER A 64 5.82 -46.67 -10.56
N PRO A 65 5.39 -47.80 -9.96
CA PRO A 65 6.01 -49.10 -10.20
C PRO A 65 6.13 -49.46 -11.69
N GLU A 66 5.11 -49.17 -12.50
CA GLU A 66 5.08 -49.39 -13.95
C GLU A 66 6.11 -48.53 -14.71
N SER A 67 6.19 -47.24 -14.36
CA SER A 67 7.14 -46.30 -14.97
C SER A 67 8.58 -46.65 -14.60
N ALA A 68 8.81 -47.05 -13.35
CA ALA A 68 10.11 -47.49 -12.85
C ALA A 68 10.58 -48.77 -13.54
N LEU A 69 9.70 -49.76 -13.72
CA LEU A 69 10.01 -50.98 -14.47
C LEU A 69 10.37 -50.67 -15.93
N SER A 70 9.58 -49.83 -16.62
CA SER A 70 9.88 -49.44 -17.99
C SER A 70 11.20 -48.67 -18.13
N ALA A 71 11.50 -47.75 -17.21
CA ALA A 71 12.74 -46.99 -17.20
C ALA A 71 13.96 -47.88 -16.88
N SER A 72 13.81 -48.84 -15.96
CA SER A 72 14.87 -49.76 -15.54
C SER A 72 15.41 -50.65 -16.67
N LYS A 73 14.61 -50.92 -17.71
CA LYS A 73 15.04 -51.65 -18.93
C LYS A 73 16.20 -50.96 -19.66
N HIS A 74 16.41 -49.67 -19.40
CA HIS A 74 17.45 -48.86 -20.03
C HIS A 74 18.54 -48.43 -19.05
N LEU A 75 18.57 -48.97 -17.83
CA LEU A 75 19.52 -48.66 -16.76
C LEU A 75 20.27 -49.93 -16.36
N SER A 76 21.59 -49.84 -16.23
CA SER A 76 22.44 -51.00 -15.97
C SER A 76 23.35 -50.79 -14.76
N PHE A 77 22.79 -50.33 -13.63
CA PHE A 77 23.52 -50.22 -12.35
C PHE A 77 22.92 -51.10 -11.27
N LYS A 78 23.80 -51.67 -10.43
CA LYS A 78 23.46 -52.61 -9.34
C LYS A 78 23.67 -52.00 -7.95
N THR A 79 24.34 -50.86 -7.85
CA THR A 79 24.64 -50.13 -6.61
C THR A 79 24.26 -48.65 -6.77
N PRO A 80 24.03 -47.92 -5.66
CA PRO A 80 23.64 -46.50 -5.73
C PRO A 80 24.83 -45.57 -6.00
N ASP A 81 26.07 -46.07 -5.97
CA ASP A 81 27.28 -45.23 -6.00
C ASP A 81 27.39 -44.36 -7.27
N ASN A 82 27.19 -44.96 -8.44
CA ASN A 82 27.23 -44.24 -9.71
C ASN A 82 26.08 -43.22 -9.87
N PRO A 83 24.79 -43.60 -9.69
CA PRO A 83 23.71 -42.64 -9.82
C PRO A 83 23.76 -41.54 -8.75
N ASP A 84 24.20 -41.84 -7.52
CA ASP A 84 24.39 -40.83 -6.46
C ASP A 84 25.53 -39.86 -6.80
N SER A 85 26.63 -40.37 -7.36
CA SER A 85 27.73 -39.52 -7.84
C SER A 85 27.28 -38.57 -8.96
N VAL A 86 26.41 -39.03 -9.87
CA VAL A 86 25.80 -38.18 -10.91
C VAL A 86 24.91 -37.10 -10.31
N ILE A 87 24.10 -37.44 -9.30
CA ILE A 87 23.22 -36.49 -8.61
C ILE A 87 24.04 -35.43 -7.87
N HIS A 88 25.05 -35.85 -7.10
CA HIS A 88 25.94 -34.95 -6.37
C HIS A 88 26.68 -33.99 -7.32
N MET A 89 27.12 -34.48 -8.48
CA MET A 89 27.72 -33.64 -9.50
C MET A 89 26.74 -32.57 -10.02
N PHE A 90 25.49 -32.93 -10.31
CA PHE A 90 24.49 -31.93 -10.71
C PHE A 90 24.20 -30.89 -9.61
N GLN A 91 24.14 -31.32 -8.35
CA GLN A 91 23.98 -30.41 -7.20
C GLN A 91 25.15 -29.45 -7.05
N HIS A 92 26.38 -29.94 -7.20
CA HIS A 92 27.60 -29.13 -7.15
C HIS A 92 27.59 -28.03 -8.23
N TYR A 93 27.06 -28.34 -9.42
CA TYR A 93 26.86 -27.35 -10.50
C TYR A 93 25.56 -26.54 -10.37
N GLY A 94 24.89 -26.56 -9.21
CA GLY A 94 23.79 -25.64 -8.86
C GLY A 94 22.39 -26.08 -9.31
N LEU A 95 22.18 -27.35 -9.64
CA LEU A 95 20.83 -27.88 -9.93
C LEU A 95 20.13 -28.25 -8.63
N SER A 96 18.89 -27.78 -8.44
CA SER A 96 18.06 -28.17 -7.29
C SER A 96 17.52 -29.60 -7.43
N GLN A 97 17.11 -30.19 -6.31
CA GLN A 97 16.53 -31.54 -6.27
C GLN A 97 15.33 -31.69 -7.22
N ASP A 98 14.43 -30.71 -7.25
CA ASP A 98 13.26 -30.74 -8.14
C ASP A 98 13.63 -30.74 -9.63
N GLN A 99 14.70 -30.02 -10.00
CA GLN A 99 15.16 -29.98 -11.38
C GLN A 99 15.83 -31.30 -11.78
N ILE A 100 16.63 -31.88 -10.88
CA ILE A 100 17.23 -33.20 -11.08
C ILE A 100 16.12 -34.25 -11.23
N PHE A 101 15.08 -34.18 -10.40
CA PHE A 101 13.93 -35.07 -10.49
C PHE A 101 13.22 -34.98 -11.86
N LYS A 102 12.94 -33.76 -12.34
CA LYS A 102 12.34 -33.54 -13.66
C LYS A 102 13.21 -34.09 -14.79
N LEU A 103 14.52 -33.89 -14.70
CA LEU A 103 15.49 -34.40 -15.67
C LEU A 103 15.49 -35.94 -15.71
N VAL A 104 15.59 -36.59 -14.54
CA VAL A 104 15.60 -38.06 -14.41
C VAL A 104 14.27 -38.65 -14.89
N LYS A 105 13.13 -38.02 -14.58
CA LYS A 105 11.81 -38.44 -15.07
C LYS A 105 11.71 -38.44 -16.59
N LYS A 106 12.32 -37.46 -17.25
CA LYS A 106 12.29 -37.33 -18.72
C LYS A 106 13.37 -38.14 -19.41
N TYR A 107 14.53 -38.32 -18.78
CA TYR A 107 15.68 -39.02 -19.35
C TYR A 107 16.43 -39.85 -18.28
N PRO A 108 15.88 -41.01 -17.87
CA PRO A 108 16.45 -41.83 -16.81
C PRO A 108 17.90 -42.27 -17.07
N ARG A 109 18.26 -42.46 -18.35
CA ARG A 109 19.61 -42.91 -18.79
C ARG A 109 20.75 -42.03 -18.27
N VAL A 110 20.47 -40.77 -17.89
CA VAL A 110 21.47 -39.87 -17.30
C VAL A 110 22.14 -40.47 -16.06
N LEU A 111 21.42 -41.28 -15.28
CA LEU A 111 21.92 -41.95 -14.07
C LEU A 111 22.94 -43.06 -14.36
N SER A 112 23.00 -43.55 -15.60
CA SER A 112 23.97 -44.55 -16.05
C SER A 112 25.19 -43.95 -16.75
N CYS A 113 25.25 -42.62 -16.89
CA CYS A 113 26.43 -41.94 -17.42
C CYS A 113 27.60 -42.04 -16.43
N LYS A 114 28.84 -42.01 -16.95
CA LYS A 114 30.05 -41.93 -16.12
C LYS A 114 30.30 -40.46 -15.76
N PRO A 115 30.13 -40.03 -14.49
CA PRO A 115 30.16 -38.61 -14.13
C PRO A 115 31.41 -37.89 -14.63
N GLU A 116 32.59 -38.41 -14.28
CA GLU A 116 33.89 -37.80 -14.61
C GLU A 116 34.20 -37.76 -16.11
N LYS A 117 33.87 -38.82 -16.85
CA LYS A 117 34.27 -38.94 -18.27
C LYS A 117 33.29 -38.30 -19.25
N THR A 118 32.01 -38.22 -18.90
CA THR A 118 30.96 -37.86 -19.89
C THR A 118 30.19 -36.59 -19.54
N LEU A 119 29.94 -36.33 -18.26
CA LEU A 119 29.13 -35.20 -17.81
C LEU A 119 30.01 -34.02 -17.39
N LEU A 120 31.07 -34.27 -16.63
CA LEU A 120 31.94 -33.23 -16.09
C LEU A 120 32.54 -32.31 -17.17
N PRO A 121 33.08 -32.81 -18.31
CA PRO A 121 33.63 -31.92 -19.34
C PRO A 121 32.57 -30.98 -19.94
N LYS A 122 31.33 -31.45 -20.07
CA LYS A 122 30.22 -30.67 -20.65
C LYS A 122 29.70 -29.62 -19.67
N LEU A 123 29.57 -29.98 -18.39
CA LEU A 123 29.17 -29.04 -17.33
C LEU A 123 30.23 -27.96 -17.11
N LYS A 124 31.52 -28.34 -17.10
CA LYS A 124 32.64 -27.39 -17.06
C LYS A 124 32.61 -26.42 -18.23
N PHE A 125 32.35 -26.91 -19.45
CA PHE A 125 32.21 -26.05 -20.63
C PHE A 125 31.04 -25.06 -20.51
N PHE A 126 29.86 -25.50 -20.08
CA PHE A 126 28.72 -24.59 -19.93
C PHE A 126 28.99 -23.51 -18.87
N HIS A 127 29.60 -23.90 -17.75
CA HIS A 127 29.98 -22.96 -16.69
C HIS A 127 31.07 -21.98 -17.16
N SER A 128 32.09 -22.45 -17.90
CA SER A 128 33.15 -21.57 -18.43
C SER A 128 32.66 -20.57 -19.47
N LYS A 129 31.52 -20.84 -20.11
CA LYS A 129 30.84 -19.90 -21.02
C LYS A 129 29.85 -18.96 -20.30
N GLY A 130 29.74 -19.04 -18.97
CA GLY A 130 28.94 -18.14 -18.14
C GLY A 130 27.50 -18.60 -17.87
N MET A 131 27.16 -19.88 -18.11
CA MET A 131 25.83 -20.40 -17.73
C MET A 131 25.75 -20.66 -16.22
N SER A 132 24.69 -20.15 -15.59
CA SER A 132 24.39 -20.51 -14.19
C SER A 132 23.86 -21.94 -14.08
N GLY A 133 23.89 -22.51 -12.87
CA GLY A 133 23.30 -23.83 -12.61
C GLY A 133 21.83 -23.93 -13.03
N ASN A 134 21.07 -22.84 -12.89
CA ASN A 134 19.68 -22.77 -13.32
C ASN A 134 19.53 -22.73 -14.86
N ASP A 135 20.45 -22.08 -15.57
CA ASP A 135 20.45 -22.08 -17.05
C ASP A 135 20.74 -23.48 -17.60
N ILE A 136 21.71 -24.16 -17.01
CA ILE A 136 22.07 -25.55 -17.32
C ILE A 136 20.86 -26.46 -17.05
N ALA A 137 20.23 -26.32 -15.87
CA ALA A 137 19.02 -27.07 -15.51
C ALA A 137 17.91 -26.91 -16.55
N HIS A 138 17.65 -25.67 -16.97
CA HIS A 138 16.60 -25.34 -17.94
C HIS A 138 16.85 -26.04 -19.29
N ILE A 139 18.07 -25.95 -19.81
CA ILE A 139 18.44 -26.56 -21.10
C ILE A 139 18.36 -28.09 -21.02
N LEU A 140 18.92 -28.68 -19.96
CA LEU A 140 18.92 -30.13 -19.79
C LEU A 140 17.52 -30.70 -19.58
N CYS A 141 16.66 -30.06 -18.78
CA CYS A 141 15.28 -30.49 -18.60
C CYS A 141 14.45 -30.33 -19.87
N ALA A 142 14.69 -29.26 -20.65
CA ALA A 142 14.01 -29.04 -21.92
C ALA A 142 14.43 -30.08 -22.97
N TYR A 143 15.73 -30.40 -23.08
CA TYR A 143 16.24 -31.31 -24.11
C TYR A 143 17.43 -32.17 -23.64
N PRO A 144 17.18 -33.23 -22.84
CA PRO A 144 18.23 -34.01 -22.17
C PRO A 144 19.21 -34.72 -23.12
N CYS A 145 18.77 -35.05 -24.34
CA CYS A 145 19.56 -35.80 -25.31
C CYS A 145 20.76 -35.01 -25.87
N ILE A 146 20.90 -33.72 -25.56
CA ILE A 146 22.14 -32.96 -25.79
C ILE A 146 23.36 -33.63 -25.14
N LEU A 147 23.15 -34.31 -24.01
CA LEU A 147 24.21 -35.05 -23.30
C LEU A 147 24.75 -36.25 -24.09
N ASN A 148 24.09 -36.69 -25.17
CA ASN A 148 24.58 -37.77 -26.03
C ASN A 148 25.49 -37.27 -27.16
N ARG A 149 25.61 -35.96 -27.37
CA ARG A 149 26.43 -35.38 -28.45
C ARG A 149 27.88 -35.18 -28.02
N SER A 150 28.80 -35.20 -28.99
CA SER A 150 30.21 -34.91 -28.73
C SER A 150 30.38 -33.49 -28.21
N LEU A 151 31.22 -33.31 -27.18
CA LEU A 151 31.51 -31.98 -26.65
C LEU A 151 32.25 -31.15 -27.71
N GLU A 152 33.40 -31.63 -28.16
CA GLU A 152 34.28 -30.91 -29.09
C GLU A 152 33.66 -30.79 -30.48
N ASN A 153 33.28 -31.92 -31.08
CA ASN A 153 32.82 -31.95 -32.49
C ASN A 153 31.41 -31.41 -32.70
N GLN A 154 30.72 -30.95 -31.65
CA GLN A 154 29.35 -30.51 -31.80
C GLN A 154 28.92 -29.41 -30.82
N ILE A 155 28.97 -29.65 -29.51
CA ILE A 155 28.46 -28.66 -28.54
C ILE A 155 29.31 -27.38 -28.57
N VAL A 156 30.64 -27.52 -28.58
CA VAL A 156 31.58 -26.40 -28.65
C VAL A 156 31.48 -25.67 -29.98
N LEU A 157 31.51 -26.41 -31.11
CA LEU A 157 31.36 -25.82 -32.44
C LEU A 157 30.04 -25.06 -32.58
N ASN A 158 28.93 -25.65 -32.12
CA ASN A 158 27.63 -25.02 -32.22
C ASN A 158 27.54 -23.76 -31.36
N PHE A 159 28.09 -23.80 -30.14
CA PHE A 159 28.09 -22.66 -29.24
C PHE A 159 28.96 -21.52 -29.77
N ASN A 160 30.16 -21.82 -30.28
CA ASN A 160 31.07 -20.81 -30.82
C ASN A 160 30.52 -20.17 -32.09
N PHE A 161 29.90 -20.94 -32.99
CA PHE A 161 29.23 -20.39 -34.18
C PHE A 161 28.12 -19.40 -33.80
N LEU A 162 27.25 -19.79 -32.85
CA LEU A 162 26.19 -18.89 -32.34
C LEU A 162 26.77 -17.68 -31.62
N GLY A 163 27.84 -17.86 -30.86
CA GLY A 163 28.58 -16.79 -30.19
C GLY A 163 29.11 -15.75 -31.19
N ASN A 164 29.67 -16.20 -32.31
CA ASN A 164 30.16 -15.34 -33.38
C ASN A 164 29.01 -14.62 -34.09
N LEU A 165 27.93 -15.33 -34.41
CA LEU A 165 26.76 -14.75 -35.07
C LEU A 165 26.05 -13.70 -34.21
N LEU A 166 25.93 -13.95 -32.90
CA LEU A 166 25.24 -13.08 -31.95
C LEU A 166 26.15 -12.05 -31.29
N GLN A 167 27.47 -12.17 -31.50
CA GLN A 167 28.54 -11.38 -30.88
C GLN A 167 28.46 -11.32 -29.35
N SER A 168 27.89 -12.37 -28.71
CA SER A 168 27.69 -12.40 -27.25
C SER A 168 27.39 -13.81 -26.73
N ASN A 169 28.09 -14.22 -25.67
CA ASN A 169 27.81 -15.46 -24.95
C ASN A 169 26.44 -15.40 -24.26
N GLU A 170 26.08 -14.26 -23.65
CA GLU A 170 24.78 -14.09 -22.99
C GLU A 170 23.61 -14.25 -23.97
N LYS A 171 23.71 -13.65 -25.17
CA LYS A 171 22.68 -13.82 -26.22
C LYS A 171 22.61 -15.26 -26.72
N THR A 172 23.73 -15.97 -26.74
CA THR A 172 23.83 -17.40 -27.11
C THR A 172 23.16 -18.29 -26.07
N ILE A 173 23.40 -18.03 -24.78
CA ILE A 173 22.73 -18.72 -23.66
C ILE A 173 21.23 -18.48 -23.73
N ALA A 174 20.79 -17.24 -23.95
CA ALA A 174 19.38 -16.92 -24.09
C ALA A 174 18.71 -17.64 -25.28
N ALA A 175 19.40 -17.73 -26.43
CA ALA A 175 18.92 -18.47 -27.60
C ALA A 175 18.79 -19.99 -27.30
N ALA A 176 19.80 -20.58 -26.64
CA ALA A 176 19.79 -21.99 -26.25
C ALA A 176 18.71 -22.31 -25.19
N LYS A 177 18.37 -21.37 -24.31
CA LYS A 177 17.23 -21.52 -23.38
C LYS A 177 15.89 -21.47 -24.12
N ARG A 178 15.74 -20.59 -25.12
CA ARG A 178 14.50 -20.47 -25.92
C ARG A 178 14.26 -21.69 -26.80
N TYR A 179 15.31 -22.28 -27.38
CA TYR A 179 15.22 -23.49 -28.18
C TYR A 179 16.46 -24.38 -28.02
N SER A 180 16.45 -25.20 -26.98
CA SER A 180 17.58 -26.07 -26.60
C SER A 180 18.06 -27.03 -27.69
N PRO A 181 17.23 -27.53 -28.64
CA PRO A 181 17.71 -28.34 -29.74
C PRO A 181 18.70 -27.64 -30.69
N ILE A 182 18.85 -26.31 -30.64
CA ILE A 182 19.83 -25.59 -31.48
C ILE A 182 21.27 -26.05 -31.25
N LEU A 183 21.60 -26.48 -30.03
CA LEU A 183 22.92 -27.03 -29.71
C LEU A 183 23.04 -28.53 -30.03
N TYR A 184 21.94 -29.19 -30.42
CA TYR A 184 21.88 -30.62 -30.70
C TYR A 184 21.91 -31.00 -32.19
N HIS A 185 21.47 -30.13 -33.10
CA HIS A 185 21.57 -30.40 -34.53
C HIS A 185 22.91 -29.87 -35.07
N LYS A 186 23.49 -30.52 -36.07
CA LYS A 186 24.70 -30.00 -36.74
C LYS A 186 24.34 -28.69 -37.44
N ILE A 187 25.10 -27.62 -37.17
CA ILE A 187 24.83 -26.29 -37.75
C ILE A 187 24.94 -26.30 -39.26
N ASP A 188 25.91 -27.02 -39.82
CA ASP A 188 26.12 -27.11 -41.27
C ASP A 188 24.96 -27.75 -42.03
N THR A 189 24.12 -28.54 -41.35
CA THR A 189 23.01 -29.25 -41.98
C THR A 189 21.74 -28.41 -42.07
N PHE A 190 21.54 -27.47 -41.13
CA PHE A 190 20.27 -26.75 -41.01
C PHE A 190 20.47 -25.25 -40.89
N LEU A 191 21.18 -24.79 -39.86
CA LEU A 191 21.25 -23.38 -39.52
C LEU A 191 22.08 -22.59 -40.53
N LYS A 192 23.25 -23.09 -40.95
CA LYS A 192 24.13 -22.39 -41.88
C LYS A 192 23.48 -22.22 -43.27
N PRO A 193 22.93 -23.27 -43.92
CA PRO A 193 22.19 -23.10 -45.17
C PRO A 193 21.00 -22.13 -45.05
N CYS A 194 20.31 -22.10 -43.90
CA CYS A 194 19.22 -21.14 -43.69
C CYS A 194 19.71 -19.69 -43.58
N ILE A 195 20.87 -19.47 -42.96
CA ILE A 195 21.51 -18.15 -42.88
C ILE A 195 21.96 -17.71 -44.28
N ASP A 196 22.63 -18.60 -45.02
CA ASP A 196 23.12 -18.32 -46.37
C ASP A 196 21.97 -17.91 -47.29
N ILE A 197 20.83 -18.63 -47.24
CA ILE A 197 19.61 -18.24 -47.98
C ILE A 197 19.13 -16.85 -47.56
N LEU A 198 19.04 -16.52 -46.27
CA LEU A 198 18.58 -15.19 -45.87
C LEU A 198 19.53 -14.08 -46.33
N GLU A 199 20.84 -14.35 -46.37
CA GLU A 199 21.85 -13.44 -46.92
C GLU A 199 21.72 -13.30 -48.44
N GLU A 200 21.43 -14.37 -49.19
CA GLU A 200 21.15 -14.34 -50.63
C GLU A 200 19.96 -13.43 -50.97
N TYR A 201 18.91 -13.40 -50.13
CA TYR A 201 17.77 -12.49 -50.29
C TYR A 201 18.07 -11.05 -49.82
N GLY A 202 19.30 -10.76 -49.37
CA GLY A 202 19.74 -9.43 -48.96
C GLY A 202 19.45 -9.07 -47.51
N VAL A 203 19.10 -10.03 -46.65
CA VAL A 203 18.79 -9.75 -45.23
C VAL A 203 20.09 -9.43 -44.47
N PRO A 204 20.19 -8.28 -43.79
CA PRO A 204 21.39 -7.94 -43.04
C PRO A 204 21.69 -8.93 -41.90
N LYS A 205 22.96 -9.29 -41.71
CA LYS A 205 23.45 -10.17 -40.63
C LYS A 205 22.90 -9.82 -39.24
N ARG A 206 22.75 -8.53 -38.92
CA ARG A 206 22.16 -8.05 -37.65
C ARG A 206 20.70 -8.48 -37.45
N HIS A 207 19.90 -8.54 -38.53
CA HIS A 207 18.51 -8.97 -38.49
C HIS A 207 18.43 -10.49 -38.37
N ILE A 208 19.31 -11.23 -39.05
CA ILE A 208 19.46 -12.68 -38.91
C ILE A 208 19.88 -13.05 -37.48
N ALA A 209 20.85 -12.33 -36.91
CA ALA A 209 21.25 -12.52 -35.51
C ALA A 209 20.10 -12.24 -34.53
N THR A 210 19.31 -11.18 -34.77
CA THR A 210 18.11 -10.88 -33.98
C THR A 210 17.07 -12.00 -34.07
N LEU A 211 16.91 -12.58 -35.26
CA LEU A 211 16.00 -13.68 -35.54
C LEU A 211 16.41 -14.94 -34.77
N VAL A 212 17.68 -15.34 -34.87
CA VAL A 212 18.26 -16.49 -34.17
C VAL A 212 18.17 -16.32 -32.66
N HIS A 213 18.38 -15.11 -32.14
CA HIS A 213 18.27 -14.84 -30.72
C HIS A 213 16.83 -14.89 -30.20
N ARG A 214 15.86 -14.30 -30.92
CA ARG A 214 14.47 -14.19 -30.47
C ARG A 214 13.65 -15.45 -30.70
N SER A 215 13.83 -16.11 -31.84
CA SER A 215 13.08 -17.30 -32.24
C SER A 215 13.97 -18.30 -33.00
N PRO A 216 14.92 -18.96 -32.32
CA PRO A 216 15.87 -19.84 -32.99
C PRO A 216 15.22 -21.01 -33.75
N ARG A 217 14.02 -21.44 -33.36
CA ARG A 217 13.25 -22.48 -34.05
C ARG A 217 12.91 -22.12 -35.51
N SER A 218 12.73 -20.83 -35.81
CA SER A 218 12.29 -20.36 -37.13
C SER A 218 13.35 -20.49 -38.22
N VAL A 219 14.62 -20.59 -37.85
CA VAL A 219 15.76 -20.79 -38.78
C VAL A 219 16.26 -22.24 -38.75
N MET A 220 15.46 -23.15 -38.20
CA MET A 220 15.74 -24.58 -38.07
C MET A 220 14.72 -25.39 -38.88
N MET A 221 14.48 -24.97 -40.12
CA MET A 221 13.62 -25.66 -41.11
C MET A 221 14.45 -26.15 -42.30
N SER A 222 13.83 -26.88 -43.24
CA SER A 222 14.52 -27.27 -44.46
C SER A 222 14.83 -26.04 -45.32
N PRO A 223 16.02 -25.98 -45.96
CA PRO A 223 16.41 -24.86 -46.83
C PRO A 223 15.38 -24.56 -47.93
N ASP A 224 14.84 -25.59 -48.58
CA ASP A 224 13.84 -25.43 -49.65
C ASP A 224 12.56 -24.75 -49.17
N ARG A 225 12.12 -25.09 -47.95
CA ARG A 225 10.94 -24.48 -47.35
C ARG A 225 11.19 -23.03 -46.99
N LEU A 226 12.39 -22.70 -46.48
CA LEU A 226 12.75 -21.32 -46.16
C LEU A 226 12.80 -20.45 -47.42
N ARG A 227 13.35 -20.98 -48.53
CA ARG A 227 13.42 -20.29 -49.82
C ARG A 227 12.03 -19.93 -50.34
N SER A 228 11.12 -20.90 -50.38
CA SER A 228 9.73 -20.67 -50.80
C SER A 228 9.02 -19.60 -49.95
N ILE A 229 9.26 -19.59 -48.63
CA ILE A 229 8.67 -18.59 -47.73
C ILE A 229 9.30 -17.21 -47.95
N ALA A 230 10.61 -17.13 -48.11
CA ALA A 230 11.32 -15.86 -48.37
C ALA A 230 10.87 -15.22 -49.69
N GLU A 231 10.63 -16.02 -50.73
CA GLU A 231 10.05 -15.57 -52.00
C GLU A 231 8.65 -15.02 -51.80
N THR A 232 7.78 -15.78 -51.14
CA THR A 232 6.40 -15.37 -50.86
C THR A 232 6.36 -14.04 -50.09
N VAL A 233 7.20 -13.88 -49.06
CA VAL A 233 7.27 -12.64 -48.26
C VAL A 233 7.82 -11.46 -49.08
N ARG A 234 8.75 -11.71 -50.00
CA ARG A 234 9.27 -10.70 -50.92
C ARG A 234 8.21 -10.25 -51.93
N GLU A 235 7.46 -11.20 -52.49
CA GLU A 235 6.34 -10.93 -53.42
C GLU A 235 5.21 -10.14 -52.73
N MET A 236 4.99 -10.35 -51.44
CA MET A 236 4.08 -9.53 -50.62
C MET A 236 4.58 -8.09 -50.41
N GLY A 237 5.74 -7.70 -50.92
CA GLY A 237 6.26 -6.33 -50.82
C GLY A 237 7.03 -6.01 -49.53
N CYS A 238 7.47 -7.03 -48.78
CA CYS A 238 8.37 -6.81 -47.65
C CYS A 238 9.80 -6.57 -48.15
N ASP A 239 10.41 -5.45 -47.72
CA ASP A 239 11.79 -5.11 -48.03
C ASP A 239 12.79 -5.95 -47.21
N PRO A 240 13.64 -6.79 -47.84
CA PRO A 240 14.64 -7.62 -47.14
C PRO A 240 15.63 -6.84 -46.27
N LEU A 241 15.86 -5.56 -46.56
CA LEU A 241 16.74 -4.71 -45.77
C LEU A 241 16.14 -4.30 -44.43
N LYS A 242 14.80 -4.41 -44.26
CA LYS A 242 14.09 -4.01 -43.04
C LYS A 242 13.94 -5.18 -42.05
N PRO A 243 13.90 -4.91 -40.73
CA PRO A 243 13.76 -5.96 -39.71
C PRO A 243 12.43 -6.72 -39.77
N HIS A 244 11.40 -6.11 -40.38
CA HIS A 244 10.09 -6.72 -40.55
C HIS A 244 10.12 -7.92 -41.52
N PHE A 245 10.98 -7.92 -42.54
CA PHE A 245 11.10 -9.04 -43.48
C PHE A 245 11.51 -10.33 -42.76
N ALA A 246 12.58 -10.30 -41.96
CA ALA A 246 13.00 -11.45 -41.17
C ALA A 246 11.90 -11.92 -40.20
N THR A 247 11.12 -10.98 -39.66
CA THR A 247 9.99 -11.29 -38.77
C THR A 247 8.80 -11.90 -39.52
N ALA A 248 8.52 -11.46 -40.76
CA ALA A 248 7.48 -12.03 -41.61
C ALA A 248 7.83 -13.46 -42.06
N VAL A 249 9.07 -13.68 -42.50
CA VAL A 249 9.60 -15.03 -42.81
C VAL A 249 9.50 -15.94 -41.59
N MET A 250 9.80 -15.43 -40.39
CA MET A 250 9.63 -16.17 -39.14
C MET A 250 8.18 -16.60 -38.92
N VAL A 251 7.22 -15.66 -39.02
CA VAL A 251 5.81 -15.93 -38.75
C VAL A 251 5.25 -16.95 -39.73
N MET A 252 5.52 -16.79 -41.02
CA MET A 252 5.08 -17.75 -42.04
C MET A 252 5.77 -19.11 -41.89
N GLY A 253 7.04 -19.14 -41.47
CA GLY A 253 7.77 -20.37 -41.17
C GLY A 253 7.17 -21.17 -40.01
N LEU A 254 6.62 -20.47 -39.01
CA LEU A 254 6.02 -21.08 -37.83
C LEU A 254 4.54 -21.44 -38.03
N LEU A 255 3.86 -20.83 -39.01
CA LEU A 255 2.44 -21.05 -39.26
C LEU A 255 2.21 -22.16 -40.30
N SER A 256 1.17 -22.98 -40.10
CA SER A 256 0.71 -23.92 -41.13
C SER A 256 -0.10 -23.19 -42.19
N LYS A 257 -0.14 -23.71 -43.42
CA LYS A 257 -0.97 -23.17 -44.52
C LYS A 257 -2.43 -23.01 -44.10
N SER A 258 -2.99 -24.05 -43.46
CA SER A 258 -4.35 -24.01 -42.90
C SER A 258 -4.55 -22.95 -41.81
N GLY A 259 -3.49 -22.60 -41.07
CA GLY A 259 -3.53 -21.57 -40.05
C GLY A 259 -3.52 -20.16 -40.61
N TRP A 260 -2.86 -19.96 -41.76
CA TRP A 260 -2.88 -18.71 -42.50
C TRP A 260 -4.27 -18.44 -43.09
N GLU A 261 -4.83 -19.42 -43.82
CA GLU A 261 -6.15 -19.32 -44.46
C GLU A 261 -7.28 -19.05 -43.46
N ARG A 262 -7.26 -19.74 -42.32
CA ARG A 262 -8.26 -19.54 -41.26
C ARG A 262 -8.20 -18.13 -40.67
N ARG A 263 -7.00 -17.57 -40.44
CA ARG A 263 -6.83 -16.21 -39.91
C ARG A 263 -7.21 -15.13 -40.91
N LEU A 264 -6.93 -15.35 -42.20
CA LEU A 264 -7.46 -14.52 -43.27
C LEU A 264 -8.99 -14.48 -43.23
N GLY A 265 -9.64 -15.64 -43.06
CA GLY A 265 -11.10 -15.74 -42.91
C GLY A 265 -11.63 -14.93 -41.72
N VAL A 266 -10.94 -14.97 -40.57
CA VAL A 266 -11.31 -14.19 -39.39
C VAL A 266 -11.20 -12.69 -39.65
N TYR A 267 -10.14 -12.20 -40.30
CA TYR A 267 -10.06 -10.76 -40.61
C TYR A 267 -11.08 -10.33 -41.66
N LYS A 268 -11.33 -11.16 -42.68
CA LYS A 268 -12.37 -10.92 -43.69
C LYS A 268 -13.77 -10.81 -43.08
N SER A 269 -14.09 -11.61 -42.05
CA SER A 269 -15.38 -11.50 -41.36
C SER A 269 -15.58 -10.17 -40.62
N TRP A 270 -14.51 -9.41 -40.37
CA TRP A 270 -14.56 -8.05 -39.81
C TRP A 270 -14.45 -6.95 -40.88
N GLY A 271 -14.65 -7.30 -42.17
CA GLY A 271 -14.68 -6.35 -43.28
C GLY A 271 -13.32 -5.98 -43.85
N TRP A 272 -12.25 -6.71 -43.53
CA TRP A 272 -10.94 -6.49 -44.16
C TRP A 272 -10.89 -7.17 -45.54
N SER A 273 -10.32 -6.48 -46.53
CA SER A 273 -9.94 -7.11 -47.81
C SER A 273 -8.70 -8.00 -47.64
N GLU A 274 -8.37 -8.81 -48.64
CA GLU A 274 -7.14 -9.60 -48.60
C GLU A 274 -5.90 -8.70 -48.62
N GLU A 275 -5.98 -7.61 -49.38
CA GLU A 275 -4.99 -6.55 -49.47
C GLU A 275 -4.77 -5.86 -48.11
N ASP A 276 -5.85 -5.61 -47.35
CA ASP A 276 -5.76 -5.03 -46.00
C ASP A 276 -5.03 -5.95 -45.02
N VAL A 277 -5.30 -7.26 -45.08
CA VAL A 277 -4.61 -8.23 -44.22
C VAL A 277 -3.12 -8.30 -44.58
N LEU A 278 -2.78 -8.28 -45.87
CA LEU A 278 -1.40 -8.24 -46.33
C LEU A 278 -0.71 -6.94 -45.88
N ALA A 279 -1.36 -5.78 -46.05
CA ALA A 279 -0.84 -4.49 -45.60
C ALA A 279 -0.60 -4.46 -44.08
N ALA A 280 -1.52 -5.04 -43.30
CA ALA A 280 -1.37 -5.18 -41.85
C ALA A 280 -0.22 -6.14 -41.48
N PHE A 281 -0.09 -7.26 -42.18
CA PHE A 281 0.96 -8.25 -41.97
C PHE A 281 2.36 -7.69 -42.27
N ILE A 282 2.52 -6.93 -43.35
CA ILE A 282 3.79 -6.28 -43.71
C ILE A 282 4.24 -5.31 -42.60
N LYS A 283 3.29 -4.59 -41.98
CA LYS A 283 3.56 -3.62 -40.91
C LYS A 283 3.82 -4.27 -39.54
N GLU A 284 3.02 -5.28 -39.15
CA GLU A 284 3.20 -6.03 -37.91
C GLU A 284 2.88 -7.52 -38.13
N PRO A 285 3.89 -8.35 -38.51
CA PRO A 285 3.66 -9.75 -38.85
C PRO A 285 3.05 -10.60 -37.71
N TRP A 286 3.25 -10.17 -36.45
CA TRP A 286 2.75 -10.89 -35.28
C TRP A 286 1.22 -10.92 -35.17
N CYS A 287 0.49 -10.03 -35.86
CA CYS A 287 -0.97 -10.08 -35.90
C CYS A 287 -1.48 -11.42 -36.45
N MET A 288 -0.69 -12.08 -37.31
CA MET A 288 -0.99 -13.40 -37.87
C MET A 288 -0.58 -14.55 -36.97
N MET A 289 0.02 -14.33 -35.79
CA MET A 289 0.35 -15.37 -34.81
C MET A 289 -0.66 -15.45 -33.66
N THR A 290 -1.51 -14.44 -33.51
CA THR A 290 -2.57 -14.39 -32.50
C THR A 290 -3.61 -15.50 -32.75
N SER A 291 -4.19 -16.07 -31.69
CA SER A 291 -5.25 -17.07 -31.85
C SER A 291 -6.55 -16.42 -32.31
N ASP A 292 -7.37 -17.18 -33.02
CA ASP A 292 -8.61 -16.70 -33.64
C ASP A 292 -9.55 -16.07 -32.58
N ASP A 293 -9.76 -16.74 -31.45
CA ASP A 293 -10.55 -16.22 -30.31
C ASP A 293 -10.04 -14.88 -29.74
N LYS A 294 -8.72 -14.66 -29.82
CA LYS A 294 -8.11 -13.43 -29.32
C LYS A 294 -8.26 -12.31 -30.33
N ILE A 295 -8.14 -12.62 -31.62
CA ILE A 295 -8.39 -11.67 -32.71
C ILE A 295 -9.85 -11.23 -32.63
N MET A 296 -10.80 -12.18 -32.60
CA MET A 296 -12.23 -11.89 -32.49
C MET A 296 -12.56 -11.04 -31.27
N ALA A 297 -12.06 -11.40 -30.08
CA ALA A 297 -12.38 -10.65 -28.86
C ALA A 297 -11.79 -9.23 -28.86
N VAL A 298 -10.63 -9.01 -29.48
CA VAL A 298 -10.03 -7.67 -29.59
C VAL A 298 -10.75 -6.85 -30.66
N MET A 299 -11.09 -7.46 -31.81
CA MET A 299 -11.85 -6.80 -32.87
C MET A 299 -13.25 -6.42 -32.41
N ASP A 300 -13.96 -7.32 -31.72
CA ASP A 300 -15.26 -7.05 -31.12
C ASP A 300 -15.21 -5.87 -30.15
N PHE A 301 -14.25 -5.88 -29.21
CA PHE A 301 -14.09 -4.76 -28.29
C PHE A 301 -13.73 -3.44 -28.98
N LEU A 302 -12.84 -3.46 -29.98
CA LEU A 302 -12.44 -2.24 -30.69
C LEU A 302 -13.56 -1.67 -31.55
N VAL A 303 -14.23 -2.52 -32.33
CA VAL A 303 -15.26 -2.10 -33.28
C VAL A 303 -16.58 -1.82 -32.57
N ASN A 304 -17.04 -2.73 -31.70
CA ASN A 304 -18.38 -2.65 -31.10
C ASN A 304 -18.42 -1.91 -29.75
N ASN A 305 -17.36 -1.96 -28.94
CA ASN A 305 -17.36 -1.27 -27.62
C ASN A 305 -16.69 0.11 -27.65
N MET A 306 -15.72 0.30 -28.56
CA MET A 306 -14.92 1.52 -28.65
C MET A 306 -15.22 2.39 -29.88
N ASP A 307 -16.14 1.94 -30.74
CA ASP A 307 -16.56 2.57 -32.01
C ASP A 307 -15.38 2.86 -32.95
N CYS A 308 -14.44 1.92 -33.07
CA CYS A 308 -13.31 2.06 -33.99
C CYS A 308 -13.67 1.51 -35.37
N GLU A 309 -13.46 2.30 -36.42
CA GLU A 309 -13.60 1.80 -37.77
C GLU A 309 -12.55 0.70 -38.08
N PRO A 310 -12.93 -0.39 -38.76
CA PRO A 310 -11.98 -1.44 -39.17
C PRO A 310 -10.78 -0.89 -39.97
N SER A 311 -11.00 0.14 -40.78
CA SER A 311 -9.97 0.85 -41.57
C SER A 311 -8.85 1.46 -40.70
N PHE A 312 -9.20 1.93 -39.49
CA PHE A 312 -8.24 2.47 -38.52
C PHE A 312 -7.36 1.35 -37.95
N ILE A 313 -7.92 0.16 -37.75
CA ILE A 313 -7.20 -1.00 -37.21
C ILE A 313 -6.22 -1.55 -38.26
N VAL A 314 -6.60 -1.58 -39.55
CA VAL A 314 -5.69 -1.91 -40.66
C VAL A 314 -4.47 -0.99 -40.69
N LYS A 315 -4.68 0.31 -40.44
CA LYS A 315 -3.58 1.29 -40.38
C LYS A 315 -2.69 1.12 -39.13
N ASN A 316 -3.20 0.49 -38.07
CA ASN A 316 -2.56 0.31 -36.76
C ASN A 316 -2.55 -1.16 -36.29
N PRO A 317 -1.93 -2.10 -37.02
CA PRO A 317 -2.03 -3.53 -36.76
C PRO A 317 -1.34 -3.97 -35.45
N TYR A 318 -0.58 -3.09 -34.81
CA TYR A 318 0.01 -3.30 -33.48
C TYR A 318 -1.05 -3.58 -32.40
N LEU A 319 -2.29 -3.11 -32.59
CA LEU A 319 -3.43 -3.40 -31.70
C LEU A 319 -3.82 -4.88 -31.66
N LEU A 320 -3.33 -5.70 -32.61
CA LEU A 320 -3.66 -7.12 -32.77
C LEU A 320 -2.54 -8.07 -32.35
N LYS A 321 -1.49 -7.55 -31.71
CA LYS A 321 -0.35 -8.33 -31.24
C LYS A 321 -0.75 -9.36 -30.15
N PRO A 322 -0.07 -10.53 -30.06
CA PRO A 322 -0.31 -11.51 -29.00
C PRO A 322 -0.12 -10.93 -27.59
N GLY A 323 -1.08 -11.17 -26.69
CA GLY A 323 -1.01 -10.76 -25.27
C GLY A 323 -1.84 -9.52 -24.91
N LEU A 324 -2.53 -8.91 -25.88
CA LEU A 324 -3.24 -7.65 -25.67
C LEU A 324 -4.64 -7.78 -25.12
N LYS A 325 -5.34 -8.88 -25.37
CA LYS A 325 -6.65 -9.15 -24.74
C LYS A 325 -6.60 -8.96 -23.22
N THR A 326 -5.50 -9.36 -22.59
CA THR A 326 -5.31 -9.29 -21.13
C THR A 326 -4.82 -7.94 -20.61
N THR A 327 -4.39 -7.02 -21.47
CA THR A 327 -3.74 -5.75 -21.06
C THR A 327 -4.46 -4.53 -21.62
N PHE A 328 -4.82 -4.56 -22.91
CA PHE A 328 -5.42 -3.43 -23.62
C PHE A 328 -6.89 -3.23 -23.25
N ILE A 329 -7.70 -4.29 -23.31
CA ILE A 329 -9.12 -4.25 -22.91
C ILE A 329 -9.30 -3.70 -21.48
N PRO A 330 -8.55 -4.16 -20.45
CA PRO A 330 -8.67 -3.58 -19.11
C PRO A 330 -8.37 -2.07 -19.06
N ARG A 331 -7.29 -1.64 -19.72
CA ARG A 331 -6.87 -0.22 -19.72
C ARG A 331 -7.86 0.68 -20.44
N ALA A 332 -8.38 0.23 -21.58
CA ALA A 332 -9.41 0.93 -22.33
C ALA A 332 -10.72 1.01 -21.54
N SER A 333 -11.10 -0.07 -20.85
CA SER A 333 -12.29 -0.09 -19.97
C SER A 333 -12.16 0.90 -18.80
N VAL A 334 -10.98 0.98 -18.16
CA VAL A 334 -10.71 1.99 -17.12
C VAL A 334 -10.80 3.41 -17.68
N ALA A 335 -10.18 3.68 -18.83
CA ALA A 335 -10.28 4.99 -19.46
C ALA A 335 -11.72 5.37 -19.80
N GLN A 336 -12.53 4.41 -20.26
CA GLN A 336 -13.96 4.60 -20.54
C GLN A 336 -14.77 4.85 -19.26
N PHE A 337 -14.47 4.13 -18.18
CA PHE A 337 -15.08 4.37 -16.87
C PHE A 337 -14.75 5.78 -16.35
N LEU A 338 -13.49 6.20 -16.42
CA LEU A 338 -13.06 7.53 -16.01
C LEU A 338 -13.74 8.64 -16.82
N LEU A 339 -13.96 8.43 -18.12
CA LEU A 339 -14.76 9.34 -18.95
C LEU A 339 -16.21 9.39 -18.50
N SER A 340 -16.83 8.23 -18.24
CA SER A 340 -18.24 8.15 -17.81
C SER A 340 -18.49 8.84 -16.47
N LYS A 341 -17.48 8.85 -15.59
CA LYS A 341 -17.50 9.55 -14.29
C LYS A 341 -17.00 11.00 -14.38
N GLN A 342 -16.71 11.50 -15.58
CA GLN A 342 -16.18 12.85 -15.85
C GLN A 342 -14.85 13.17 -15.13
N LEU A 343 -14.09 12.15 -14.72
CA LEU A 343 -12.79 12.31 -14.07
C LEU A 343 -11.68 12.66 -15.07
N ILE A 344 -11.88 12.35 -16.35
CA ILE A 344 -11.01 12.81 -17.44
C ILE A 344 -11.83 13.54 -18.52
N LYS A 345 -11.28 14.65 -19.04
CA LYS A 345 -12.00 15.58 -19.93
C LYS A 345 -12.06 15.15 -21.40
N ARG A 346 -11.18 14.27 -21.87
CA ARG A 346 -11.08 13.85 -23.28
C ARG A 346 -10.77 12.37 -23.40
N LYS A 347 -11.34 11.70 -24.41
CA LYS A 347 -11.06 10.29 -24.71
C LYS A 347 -9.57 10.14 -25.06
N PRO A 348 -8.79 9.38 -24.29
CA PRO A 348 -7.37 9.23 -24.54
C PRO A 348 -7.14 8.45 -25.85
N ASN A 349 -6.07 8.79 -26.55
CA ASN A 349 -5.69 8.10 -27.79
C ASN A 349 -5.42 6.61 -27.50
N LEU A 350 -6.06 5.72 -28.26
CA LEU A 350 -5.95 4.26 -28.11
C LEU A 350 -4.52 3.76 -28.26
N VAL A 351 -3.75 4.38 -29.15
CA VAL A 351 -2.32 4.09 -29.34
C VAL A 351 -1.53 4.48 -28.09
N THR A 352 -1.91 5.56 -27.39
CA THR A 352 -1.27 5.98 -26.14
C THR A 352 -1.60 5.04 -24.98
N LEU A 353 -2.86 4.58 -24.87
CA LEU A 353 -3.25 3.56 -23.89
C LEU A 353 -2.54 2.22 -24.13
N PHE A 354 -2.23 1.93 -25.39
CA PHE A 354 -1.54 0.73 -25.84
C PHE A 354 -0.03 0.77 -25.59
N LEU A 355 0.64 1.87 -25.97
CA LEU A 355 2.11 1.99 -25.88
C LEU A 355 2.61 2.41 -24.49
N CYS A 356 1.73 2.83 -23.58
CA CYS A 356 2.17 3.26 -22.25
C CYS A 356 2.69 2.08 -21.41
N SER A 357 3.76 2.33 -20.65
CA SER A 357 4.25 1.37 -19.67
C SER A 357 3.23 1.20 -18.53
N GLU A 358 3.27 0.07 -17.84
CA GLU A 358 2.38 -0.21 -16.69
C GLU A 358 2.50 0.88 -15.61
N LYS A 359 3.73 1.34 -15.34
CA LYS A 359 4.01 2.44 -14.42
C LYS A 359 3.33 3.74 -14.86
N MET A 360 3.50 4.13 -16.12
CA MET A 360 2.89 5.36 -16.64
C MET A 360 1.37 5.29 -16.68
N PHE A 361 0.80 4.11 -16.97
CA PHE A 361 -0.65 3.91 -16.95
C PHE A 361 -1.19 4.12 -15.54
N LEU A 362 -0.56 3.51 -14.54
CA LEU A 362 -0.92 3.67 -13.13
C LEU A 362 -0.79 5.14 -12.69
N GLU A 363 0.33 5.79 -12.97
CA GLU A 363 0.55 7.19 -12.58
C GLU A 363 -0.46 8.15 -13.22
N LYS A 364 -0.81 7.96 -14.49
CA LYS A 364 -1.66 8.91 -15.23
C LYS A 364 -3.16 8.64 -15.16
N PHE A 365 -3.58 7.40 -14.89
CA PHE A 365 -4.98 7.01 -14.95
C PHE A 365 -5.51 6.37 -13.66
N VAL A 366 -4.64 6.08 -12.68
CA VAL A 366 -5.04 5.44 -11.41
C VAL A 366 -4.60 6.26 -10.19
N ASN A 367 -3.30 6.58 -10.09
CA ASN A 367 -2.69 7.27 -8.94
C ASN A 367 -2.80 8.80 -9.00
N CYS A 368 -3.29 9.36 -10.11
CA CYS A 368 -3.48 10.80 -10.28
C CYS A 368 -4.73 11.35 -9.59
N PHE A 369 -5.54 10.47 -8.98
CA PHE A 369 -6.73 10.85 -8.22
C PHE A 369 -6.49 10.57 -6.74
N ASP A 370 -6.72 11.58 -5.88
CA ASP A 370 -6.51 11.50 -4.43
C ASP A 370 -7.38 10.41 -3.75
N GLU A 371 -8.39 9.90 -4.46
CA GLU A 371 -9.32 8.85 -4.05
C GLU A 371 -8.97 7.48 -4.64
N ALA A 372 -7.73 7.26 -5.12
CA ALA A 372 -7.29 6.03 -5.78
C ALA A 372 -7.75 4.72 -5.09
N PRO A 373 -7.78 4.59 -3.75
CA PRO A 373 -8.31 3.40 -3.07
C PRO A 373 -9.83 3.20 -3.23
N GLN A 374 -10.62 4.28 -3.24
CA GLN A 374 -12.07 4.26 -3.41
C GLN A 374 -12.46 4.06 -4.87
N LEU A 375 -11.70 4.66 -5.79
CA LEU A 375 -11.80 4.44 -7.23
C LEU A 375 -11.49 2.97 -7.58
N LEU A 376 -10.47 2.38 -6.95
CA LEU A 376 -10.15 0.95 -7.08
C LEU A 376 -11.27 0.06 -6.57
N LYS A 377 -11.88 0.41 -5.43
CA LYS A 377 -12.99 -0.34 -4.84
C LYS A 377 -14.23 -0.28 -5.73
N LEU A 378 -14.55 0.90 -6.25
CA LEU A 378 -15.60 1.10 -7.27
C LEU A 378 -15.32 0.32 -8.57
N LEU A 379 -14.07 0.31 -9.04
CA LEU A 379 -13.66 -0.48 -10.20
C LEU A 379 -13.82 -1.99 -9.94
N ILE A 380 -13.55 -2.47 -8.72
CA ILE A 380 -13.73 -3.88 -8.33
C ILE A 380 -15.22 -4.25 -8.25
N ASP A 381 -16.06 -3.36 -7.71
CA ASP A 381 -17.49 -3.60 -7.53
C ASP A 381 -18.28 -3.54 -8.86
N GLU A 382 -17.84 -2.72 -9.83
CA GLU A 382 -18.51 -2.51 -11.12
C GLU A 382 -17.97 -3.38 -12.29
N LEU A 383 -16.70 -3.83 -12.26
CA LEU A 383 -16.10 -4.73 -13.27
C LEU A 383 -16.29 -6.27 -13.09
N PRO A 384 -17.14 -6.84 -12.21
CA PRO A 384 -17.34 -8.29 -12.12
C PRO A 384 -17.89 -8.97 -13.39
N LYS A 385 -18.43 -8.22 -14.37
CA LYS A 385 -19.07 -8.80 -15.57
C LYS A 385 -18.12 -9.49 -16.55
N LEU A 386 -16.80 -9.40 -16.36
CA LEU A 386 -15.79 -9.97 -17.25
C LEU A 386 -14.73 -10.74 -16.44
N VAL A 387 -14.98 -12.03 -16.20
CA VAL A 387 -14.14 -12.97 -15.41
C VAL A 387 -12.64 -12.97 -15.82
N VAL A 388 -12.33 -12.61 -17.07
CA VAL A 388 -10.95 -12.55 -17.58
C VAL A 388 -10.22 -11.28 -17.17
N LEU A 389 -10.94 -10.18 -16.89
CA LEU A 389 -10.36 -8.91 -16.42
C LEU A 389 -9.94 -8.99 -14.95
N PHE A 390 -10.67 -9.77 -14.14
CA PHE A 390 -10.43 -9.91 -12.71
C PHE A 390 -9.01 -10.39 -12.40
N LYS A 391 -8.48 -11.40 -13.11
CA LYS A 391 -7.10 -11.92 -12.88
C LYS A 391 -5.99 -10.93 -13.25
N TYR A 392 -6.21 -10.04 -14.23
CA TYR A 392 -5.22 -9.02 -14.57
C TYR A 392 -5.19 -7.93 -13.49
N PHE A 393 -6.37 -7.45 -13.09
CA PHE A 393 -6.49 -6.48 -12.00
C PHE A 393 -6.03 -7.06 -10.67
N GLU A 394 -6.41 -8.29 -10.30
CA GLU A 394 -5.96 -8.99 -9.10
C GLU A 394 -4.43 -9.08 -9.03
N LYS A 395 -3.74 -9.35 -10.13
CA LYS A 395 -2.27 -9.41 -10.16
C LYS A 395 -1.61 -8.02 -10.11
N LEU A 396 -2.26 -7.01 -10.69
CA LEU A 396 -1.85 -5.59 -10.60
C LEU A 396 -2.07 -5.06 -9.17
N LEU A 397 -3.18 -5.46 -8.55
CA LEU A 397 -3.61 -5.17 -7.19
C LEU A 397 -2.72 -5.88 -6.17
N GLU A 398 -2.38 -7.15 -6.35
CA GLU A 398 -1.41 -7.86 -5.51
C GLU A 398 -0.06 -7.15 -5.51
N LYS A 399 0.39 -6.65 -6.67
CA LYS A 399 1.62 -5.84 -6.76
C LYS A 399 1.49 -4.46 -6.12
N PHE A 400 0.32 -3.83 -6.22
CA PHE A 400 0.05 -2.51 -5.66
C PHE A 400 -0.12 -2.58 -4.13
N PHE A 401 -0.93 -3.52 -3.63
CA PHE A 401 -1.12 -3.81 -2.21
C PHE A 401 0.17 -4.32 -1.54
N LYS A 402 0.97 -5.17 -2.20
CA LYS A 402 2.31 -5.53 -1.69
C LYS A 402 3.28 -4.35 -1.61
N LYS A 403 3.00 -3.25 -2.32
CA LYS A 403 3.82 -2.02 -2.26
C LYS A 403 3.30 -1.02 -1.21
N VAL A 404 2.02 -1.10 -0.83
CA VAL A 404 1.35 -0.14 0.06
C VAL A 404 1.13 -0.68 1.49
N LEU A 405 0.92 -1.99 1.67
CA LEU A 405 0.98 -2.63 2.98
C LEU A 405 2.20 -3.55 3.02
N ARG A 406 3.28 -3.07 3.65
CA ARG A 406 4.30 -3.99 4.17
C ARG A 406 3.57 -4.97 5.11
N GLU A 407 3.83 -6.27 5.02
CA GLU A 407 3.15 -7.29 5.85
C GLU A 407 3.22 -6.99 7.36
N ASP A 408 4.19 -6.19 7.78
CA ASP A 408 4.42 -5.75 9.15
C ASP A 408 4.05 -4.29 9.41
N PHE A 409 3.24 -3.65 8.55
CA PHE A 409 2.86 -2.23 8.63
C PHE A 409 4.06 -1.27 8.63
N GLY A 410 5.26 -1.74 8.25
CA GLY A 410 6.50 -0.97 8.35
C GLY A 410 7.00 -0.79 9.78
N ALA A 411 6.54 -1.61 10.72
CA ALA A 411 6.91 -1.50 12.12
C ALA A 411 8.38 -1.87 12.40
N PHE A 412 8.98 -2.80 11.63
CA PHE A 412 10.31 -3.34 11.90
C PHE A 412 11.39 -2.78 10.97
N ILE A 413 12.55 -2.47 11.55
CA ILE A 413 13.81 -2.24 10.80
C ILE A 413 14.49 -3.59 10.56
N HIS A 414 14.61 -4.38 11.63
CA HIS A 414 15.21 -5.72 11.60
C HIS A 414 14.31 -6.71 12.31
N LYS A 415 13.97 -7.81 11.63
CA LYS A 415 13.38 -8.98 12.28
C LYS A 415 14.52 -9.87 12.77
N LEU A 416 14.49 -10.20 14.05
CA LEU A 416 15.45 -11.08 14.72
C LEU A 416 14.72 -11.89 15.77
N GLN A 417 15.33 -12.97 16.26
CA GLN A 417 14.72 -13.77 17.31
C GLN A 417 15.70 -14.01 18.46
N LEU A 418 15.40 -13.43 19.64
CA LEU A 418 16.06 -13.80 20.89
C LEU A 418 15.14 -14.76 21.63
N LEU A 419 15.56 -16.01 21.73
CA LEU A 419 14.79 -17.07 22.37
C LEU A 419 15.01 -17.04 23.89
N PRO A 420 13.94 -17.26 24.68
CA PRO A 420 14.07 -17.38 26.13
C PRO A 420 14.84 -18.66 26.51
N PRO A 421 15.40 -18.71 27.74
CA PRO A 421 15.98 -19.93 28.27
C PRO A 421 14.93 -21.06 28.37
N PRO A 422 15.36 -22.33 28.38
CA PRO A 422 14.45 -23.45 28.58
C PRO A 422 13.71 -23.33 29.91
N GLN A 423 12.43 -23.73 29.91
CA GLN A 423 11.60 -23.65 31.11
C GLN A 423 12.21 -24.45 32.27
N PRO A 424 12.10 -23.96 33.51
CA PRO A 424 12.62 -24.66 34.66
C PRO A 424 11.85 -25.98 34.87
N ALA A 425 12.57 -27.03 35.26
CA ALA A 425 11.96 -28.33 35.52
C ALA A 425 11.00 -28.27 36.73
N PRO A 426 9.85 -28.98 36.71
CA PRO A 426 8.97 -29.10 37.87
C PRO A 426 9.75 -29.57 39.11
N PRO A 427 9.50 -29.02 40.31
CA PRO A 427 8.32 -28.25 40.72
C PRO A 427 8.45 -26.72 40.59
N LYS A 428 9.50 -26.18 39.95
CA LYS A 428 9.67 -24.72 39.82
C LYS A 428 8.61 -24.12 38.89
N ALA A 429 8.06 -22.97 39.28
CA ALA A 429 7.05 -22.28 38.48
C ALA A 429 7.61 -21.84 37.12
N PRO A 430 6.80 -21.86 36.04
CA PRO A 430 7.19 -21.34 34.74
C PRO A 430 7.61 -19.86 34.80
N HIS A 431 8.41 -19.42 33.84
CA HIS A 431 8.79 -18.02 33.76
C HIS A 431 7.56 -17.10 33.58
N PRO A 432 7.54 -15.88 34.16
CA PRO A 432 6.35 -15.03 34.19
C PRO A 432 5.82 -14.58 32.84
N LEU A 433 6.65 -14.57 31.79
CA LEU A 433 6.31 -14.12 30.43
C LEU A 433 6.33 -15.26 29.39
N THR A 434 6.33 -16.51 29.85
CA THR A 434 6.32 -17.69 28.96
C THR A 434 5.22 -17.59 27.90
N GLY A 435 5.61 -17.83 26.65
CA GLY A 435 4.72 -17.84 25.49
C GLY A 435 4.41 -16.47 24.90
N LEU A 436 4.90 -15.38 25.49
CA LEU A 436 4.72 -14.03 24.96
C LEU A 436 5.86 -13.63 24.03
N THR A 437 5.52 -12.81 23.06
CA THR A 437 6.44 -12.20 22.10
C THR A 437 6.54 -10.70 22.34
N PHE A 438 7.73 -10.13 22.11
CA PHE A 438 7.91 -8.68 22.22
C PHE A 438 8.85 -8.10 21.18
N ALA A 439 8.64 -6.83 20.86
CA ALA A 439 9.51 -6.06 19.98
C ALA A 439 10.19 -4.92 20.76
N VAL A 440 11.31 -4.40 20.25
CA VAL A 440 12.06 -3.32 20.92
C VAL A 440 12.33 -2.18 19.95
N SER A 441 12.16 -0.93 20.39
CA SER A 441 12.62 0.24 19.62
C SER A 441 14.10 0.14 19.27
N ASP A 442 14.52 0.75 18.16
CA ASP A 442 15.93 0.82 17.74
C ASP A 442 16.78 1.80 18.58
N LEU A 443 16.64 1.67 19.90
CA LEU A 443 17.36 2.38 20.97
C LEU A 443 18.00 1.39 21.95
N PHE A 444 17.56 0.13 21.92
CA PHE A 444 18.01 -0.92 22.82
C PHE A 444 19.11 -1.75 22.16
N ASP A 445 20.22 -1.91 22.87
CA ASP A 445 21.31 -2.77 22.47
C ASP A 445 20.89 -4.24 22.49
N ILE A 446 21.30 -4.95 21.44
CA ILE A 446 21.18 -6.41 21.29
C ILE A 446 22.53 -6.90 20.82
N GLU A 447 23.09 -7.87 21.53
CA GLU A 447 24.39 -8.45 21.22
C GLU A 447 24.50 -8.89 19.76
N GLY A 448 25.55 -8.44 19.07
CA GLY A 448 25.81 -8.74 17.66
C GLY A 448 25.01 -7.91 16.66
N TYR A 449 24.16 -6.98 17.11
CA TYR A 449 23.42 -6.06 16.25
C TYR A 449 23.82 -4.60 16.52
N VAL A 450 23.87 -3.80 15.46
CA VAL A 450 24.03 -2.34 15.59
C VAL A 450 22.71 -1.73 16.05
N THR A 451 22.76 -0.82 17.03
CA THR A 451 21.61 0.02 17.41
C THR A 451 21.63 1.26 16.54
N GLY A 452 20.66 1.37 15.63
CA GLY A 452 20.71 2.33 14.52
C GLY A 452 20.17 3.72 14.88
N PHE A 453 19.56 3.90 16.04
CA PHE A 453 19.02 5.17 16.51
C PHE A 453 18.07 5.86 15.51
N GLY A 454 17.38 5.06 14.68
CA GLY A 454 16.51 5.59 13.63
C GLY A 454 17.25 6.35 12.52
N HIS A 455 18.58 6.24 12.40
CA HIS A 455 19.39 6.94 11.40
C HIS A 455 20.45 6.04 10.75
N PRO A 456 20.50 5.92 9.41
CA PRO A 456 21.42 5.01 8.73
C PRO A 456 22.89 5.40 8.88
N ASP A 457 23.23 6.69 8.91
CA ASP A 457 24.63 7.10 9.13
C ASP A 457 25.09 6.81 10.56
N TRP A 458 24.18 6.84 11.56
CA TRP A 458 24.52 6.40 12.91
C TRP A 458 24.87 4.91 12.90
N ALA A 459 24.05 4.09 12.25
CA ALA A 459 24.31 2.67 12.11
C ALA A 459 25.61 2.34 11.34
N LYS A 460 26.06 3.20 10.41
CA LYS A 460 27.32 2.99 9.67
C LYS A 460 28.56 3.31 10.49
N THR A 461 28.47 4.26 11.42
CA THR A 461 29.63 4.74 12.20
C THR A 461 29.78 4.05 13.55
N HIS A 462 28.79 3.25 13.96
CA HIS A 462 28.81 2.54 15.22
C HIS A 462 28.93 1.03 15.00
N GLU A 463 29.70 0.37 15.86
CA GLU A 463 29.87 -1.07 15.83
C GLU A 463 28.66 -1.80 16.43
N ALA A 464 28.58 -3.09 16.18
CA ALA A 464 27.56 -3.93 16.78
C ALA A 464 27.72 -3.95 18.31
N ALA A 465 26.61 -3.97 19.04
CA ALA A 465 26.65 -3.98 20.49
C ALA A 465 27.30 -5.27 21.01
N SER A 466 28.21 -5.11 21.98
CA SER A 466 28.92 -6.23 22.62
C SER A 466 28.08 -6.99 23.65
N ARG A 467 26.96 -6.41 24.07
CA ARG A 467 26.02 -7.00 25.05
C ARG A 467 24.60 -6.54 24.78
N THR A 468 23.65 -7.40 25.08
CA THR A 468 22.23 -7.04 25.09
C THR A 468 21.92 -6.16 26.30
N SER A 469 21.05 -5.16 26.11
CA SER A 469 20.63 -4.24 27.17
C SER A 469 19.97 -4.98 28.33
N VAL A 470 20.15 -4.45 29.56
CA VAL A 470 19.69 -5.14 30.78
C VAL A 470 18.19 -5.39 30.74
N VAL A 471 17.40 -4.45 30.23
CA VAL A 471 15.94 -4.58 30.12
C VAL A 471 15.55 -5.70 29.16
N VAL A 472 16.19 -5.77 27.99
CA VAL A 472 15.90 -6.81 26.99
C VAL A 472 16.29 -8.18 27.53
N SER A 473 17.46 -8.32 28.14
CA SER A 473 17.89 -9.57 28.78
C SER A 473 16.93 -9.99 29.89
N THR A 474 16.49 -9.07 30.75
CA THR A 474 15.55 -9.35 31.85
C THR A 474 14.22 -9.93 31.33
N LEU A 475 13.72 -9.44 30.19
CA LEU A 475 12.48 -9.95 29.59
C LEU A 475 12.65 -11.31 28.91
N VAL A 476 13.79 -11.52 28.24
CA VAL A 476 14.13 -12.80 27.62
C VAL A 476 14.31 -13.87 28.71
N GLU A 477 15.07 -13.58 29.77
CA GLU A 477 15.20 -14.42 30.97
C GLU A 477 13.86 -14.61 31.70
N GLY A 478 12.97 -13.63 31.60
CA GLY A 478 11.59 -13.68 32.06
C GLY A 478 10.68 -14.58 31.22
N GLY A 479 11.18 -15.21 30.15
CA GLY A 479 10.47 -16.21 29.34
C GLY A 479 9.85 -15.69 28.05
N ALA A 480 10.05 -14.41 27.70
CA ALA A 480 9.51 -13.82 26.49
C ALA A 480 10.46 -13.98 25.29
N THR A 481 9.92 -14.03 24.07
CA THR A 481 10.71 -14.07 22.83
C THR A 481 10.78 -12.68 22.19
N CYS A 482 11.98 -12.15 21.97
CA CYS A 482 12.14 -10.89 21.22
C CYS A 482 12.02 -11.18 19.72
N VAL A 483 11.18 -10.45 18.97
CA VAL A 483 10.87 -10.71 17.55
C VAL A 483 11.44 -9.66 16.57
N GLY A 484 12.06 -8.59 17.05
CA GLY A 484 12.64 -7.58 16.17
C GLY A 484 12.95 -6.23 16.80
N LYS A 485 13.75 -5.45 16.07
CA LYS A 485 13.95 -4.01 16.30
C LYS A 485 12.97 -3.19 15.46
N THR A 486 12.30 -2.23 16.09
CA THR A 486 11.25 -1.43 15.48
C THR A 486 11.69 -0.01 15.13
N VAL A 487 11.03 0.55 14.13
CA VAL A 487 11.24 1.93 13.67
C VAL A 487 10.98 2.92 14.80
N ILE A 488 11.80 3.97 14.83
CA ILE A 488 11.62 5.14 15.68
C ILE A 488 11.75 6.42 14.86
N ASP A 489 11.30 7.56 15.38
CA ASP A 489 11.62 8.89 14.82
C ASP A 489 13.14 9.08 14.71
N GLU A 490 13.59 9.92 13.77
CA GLU A 490 15.02 10.22 13.57
C GLU A 490 15.66 10.65 14.91
N LEU A 491 16.65 9.87 15.38
CA LEU A 491 17.36 10.08 16.64
C LEU A 491 16.44 10.17 17.88
N ALA A 492 15.24 9.56 17.79
CA ALA A 492 14.17 9.61 18.78
C ALA A 492 13.80 11.03 19.28
N TYR A 493 14.06 12.05 18.47
CA TYR A 493 13.94 13.46 18.90
C TYR A 493 12.53 14.04 18.74
N SER A 494 11.64 13.34 18.03
CA SER A 494 10.28 13.79 17.72
C SER A 494 9.20 12.89 18.33
N ILE A 495 7.96 13.37 18.37
CA ILE A 495 6.78 12.64 18.84
C ILE A 495 5.79 12.26 17.72
N THR A 496 6.23 12.35 16.48
CA THR A 496 5.36 12.23 15.30
C THR A 496 5.18 10.80 14.84
N GLY A 497 6.25 10.01 14.91
CA GLY A 497 6.33 8.69 14.31
C GLY A 497 6.92 8.67 12.91
N GLU A 498 7.23 9.83 12.33
CA GLU A 498 7.75 9.96 10.97
C GLU A 498 9.26 9.71 10.94
N ASN A 499 9.71 8.98 9.91
CA ASN A 499 11.13 8.72 9.68
C ASN A 499 11.38 8.65 8.16
N LYS A 500 12.12 9.62 7.60
CA LYS A 500 12.42 9.65 6.16
C LYS A 500 13.28 8.48 5.67
N HIS A 501 14.09 7.88 6.54
CA HIS A 501 15.10 6.88 6.16
C HIS A 501 14.49 5.48 6.04
N TYR A 502 13.71 5.08 7.05
CA TYR A 502 13.08 3.74 7.12
C TYR A 502 11.60 3.76 6.66
N GLY A 503 11.02 4.95 6.53
CA GLY A 503 9.60 5.19 6.27
C GLY A 503 8.78 5.23 7.56
N THR A 504 7.64 5.91 7.51
CA THR A 504 6.70 6.01 8.63
C THR A 504 5.90 4.71 8.80
N PRO A 505 5.87 4.08 9.99
CA PRO A 505 4.99 2.95 10.26
C PRO A 505 3.52 3.33 10.06
N THR A 506 2.75 2.44 9.44
CA THR A 506 1.34 2.69 9.15
C THR A 506 0.51 2.51 10.40
N ASN A 507 -0.22 3.54 10.83
CA ASN A 507 -1.15 3.45 11.95
C ASN A 507 -2.26 2.40 11.63
N PRO A 508 -2.39 1.30 12.41
CA PRO A 508 -3.36 0.24 12.10
C PRO A 508 -4.82 0.66 12.23
N VAL A 509 -5.10 1.73 13.00
CA VAL A 509 -6.46 2.24 13.19
C VAL A 509 -6.88 3.15 12.04
N GLU A 510 -6.02 4.10 11.68
CA GLU A 510 -6.28 5.07 10.60
C GLU A 510 -5.02 5.29 9.76
N PRO A 511 -4.83 4.52 8.67
CA PRO A 511 -3.61 4.52 7.87
C PRO A 511 -3.19 5.88 7.28
N ALA A 512 -4.13 6.82 7.13
CA ALA A 512 -3.86 8.17 6.62
C ALA A 512 -3.25 9.12 7.67
N ARG A 513 -3.09 8.67 8.92
CA ARG A 513 -2.62 9.47 10.05
C ARG A 513 -1.34 8.90 10.65
N VAL A 514 -0.59 9.76 11.33
CA VAL A 514 0.66 9.36 11.97
C VAL A 514 0.40 8.40 13.15
N PRO A 515 1.28 7.43 13.40
CA PRO A 515 1.16 6.52 14.54
C PRO A 515 1.58 7.16 15.88
N GLY A 516 2.22 8.34 15.86
CA GLY A 516 2.87 8.95 17.02
C GLY A 516 4.28 8.41 17.22
N GLY A 517 5.10 9.10 18.02
CA GLY A 517 6.51 8.77 18.22
C GLY A 517 7.03 9.19 19.60
N SER A 518 8.31 8.98 19.92
CA SER A 518 9.35 8.43 19.04
C SER A 518 9.29 6.92 18.82
N SER A 519 8.62 6.15 19.70
CA SER A 519 8.56 4.68 19.60
C SER A 519 7.43 4.19 18.67
N SER A 520 7.40 4.69 17.44
CA SER A 520 6.30 4.48 16.49
C SER A 520 6.13 3.03 16.06
N GLY A 521 7.21 2.38 15.63
CA GLY A 521 7.17 0.99 15.22
C GLY A 521 6.81 0.04 16.37
N ALA A 522 7.25 0.36 17.59
CA ALA A 522 6.92 -0.43 18.79
C ALA A 522 5.41 -0.41 19.08
N ALA A 523 4.78 0.76 18.98
CA ALA A 523 3.34 0.89 19.15
C ALA A 523 2.56 0.22 18.01
N VAL A 524 2.99 0.42 16.75
CA VAL A 524 2.35 -0.23 15.60
C VAL A 524 2.47 -1.74 15.68
N ALA A 525 3.60 -2.29 16.12
CA ALA A 525 3.79 -3.73 16.29
C ALA A 525 2.75 -4.34 17.25
N VAL A 526 2.47 -3.68 18.39
CA VAL A 526 1.45 -4.11 19.33
C VAL A 526 0.04 -3.86 18.78
N ALA A 527 -0.21 -2.69 18.20
CA ALA A 527 -1.50 -2.33 17.63
C ALA A 527 -1.92 -3.25 16.47
N ALA A 528 -0.97 -3.75 15.69
CA ALA A 528 -1.19 -4.68 14.58
C ALA A 528 -1.13 -6.18 14.98
N ASN A 529 -0.98 -6.50 16.27
CA ASN A 529 -0.81 -7.88 16.78
C ASN A 529 0.42 -8.61 16.19
N LEU A 530 1.49 -7.87 15.91
CA LEU A 530 2.78 -8.44 15.47
C LEU A 530 3.66 -8.85 16.66
N ALA A 531 3.36 -8.31 17.85
CA ALA A 531 3.95 -8.68 19.13
C ALA A 531 2.91 -8.50 20.25
N ASP A 532 3.00 -9.28 21.33
CA ASP A 532 2.08 -9.18 22.48
C ASP A 532 2.31 -7.90 23.30
N PHE A 533 3.58 -7.49 23.40
CA PHE A 533 3.99 -6.24 24.01
C PHE A 533 5.25 -5.68 23.31
N SER A 534 5.66 -4.45 23.62
CA SER A 534 6.88 -3.88 23.06
C SER A 534 7.53 -2.88 23.99
N LEU A 535 8.83 -2.62 23.80
CA LEU A 535 9.61 -1.64 24.54
C LEU A 535 9.86 -0.36 23.73
N GLY A 536 9.82 0.76 24.43
CA GLY A 536 10.16 2.08 23.90
C GLY A 536 10.83 2.98 24.94
N VAL A 537 11.25 4.17 24.53
CA VAL A 537 11.78 5.20 25.44
C VAL A 537 10.82 6.38 25.45
N ASP A 538 10.45 6.84 26.66
CA ASP A 538 9.66 8.05 26.86
C ASP A 538 10.53 9.13 27.50
N THR A 539 10.94 10.08 26.66
CA THR A 539 11.64 11.31 27.07
C THR A 539 10.64 12.45 27.24
N VAL A 540 9.96 12.80 26.14
CA VAL A 540 8.96 13.87 26.06
C VAL A 540 7.58 13.37 25.63
N GLY A 541 7.31 12.06 25.74
CA GLY A 541 6.06 11.43 25.27
C GLY A 541 6.26 10.24 24.33
N GLY A 542 7.49 9.74 24.19
CA GLY A 542 7.86 8.72 23.21
C GLY A 542 7.14 7.37 23.32
N VAL A 543 6.48 7.11 24.45
CA VAL A 543 5.62 5.94 24.68
C VAL A 543 4.15 6.36 24.78
N ARG A 544 3.86 7.45 25.50
CA ARG A 544 2.50 7.91 25.76
C ARG A 544 1.74 8.35 24.50
N VAL A 545 2.39 9.15 23.65
CA VAL A 545 1.78 9.66 22.40
C VAL A 545 1.43 8.53 21.44
N PRO A 546 2.36 7.64 21.06
CA PRO A 546 2.04 6.56 20.14
C PRO A 546 1.05 5.54 20.71
N ALA A 547 1.04 5.33 22.03
CA ALA A 547 0.00 4.52 22.67
C ALA A 547 -1.40 5.13 22.47
N GLY A 548 -1.52 6.44 22.71
CA GLY A 548 -2.76 7.18 22.50
C GLY A 548 -3.21 7.16 21.04
N PHE A 549 -2.29 7.39 20.10
CA PHE A 549 -2.61 7.47 18.67
C PHE A 549 -2.90 6.12 18.01
N CYS A 550 -2.29 5.04 18.49
CA CYS A 550 -2.54 3.69 18.00
C CYS A 550 -3.66 2.95 18.77
N GLY A 551 -4.23 3.57 19.81
CA GLY A 551 -5.34 2.99 20.58
C GLY A 551 -4.94 1.79 21.43
N ILE A 552 -3.75 1.82 22.03
CA ILE A 552 -3.21 0.75 22.89
C ILE A 552 -2.79 1.32 24.25
N ILE A 553 -2.45 0.46 25.21
CA ILE A 553 -2.01 0.88 26.53
C ILE A 553 -0.49 1.12 26.49
N GLY A 554 -0.06 2.28 26.98
CA GLY A 554 1.37 2.62 27.10
C GLY A 554 1.70 3.00 28.53
N PHE A 555 2.78 2.44 29.08
CA PHE A 555 3.22 2.72 30.45
C PHE A 555 4.59 3.39 30.45
N ARG A 556 4.65 4.58 31.04
CA ARG A 556 5.87 5.29 31.41
C ARG A 556 6.10 5.05 32.91
N PRO A 557 7.17 4.34 33.31
CA PRO A 557 7.48 4.18 34.72
C PRO A 557 8.05 5.46 35.33
N SER A 558 8.19 5.47 36.65
CA SER A 558 8.87 6.52 37.39
C SER A 558 10.31 6.65 36.93
N TYR A 559 10.79 7.89 36.88
CA TYR A 559 12.17 8.17 36.48
C TYR A 559 13.16 7.44 37.41
N GLY A 560 14.06 6.66 36.81
CA GLY A 560 15.06 5.87 37.54
C GLY A 560 14.57 4.50 38.05
N ALA A 561 13.30 4.13 37.86
CA ALA A 561 12.77 2.84 38.31
C ALA A 561 13.29 1.65 37.49
N ILE A 562 13.64 1.87 36.22
CA ILE A 562 14.16 0.84 35.30
C ILE A 562 15.55 1.23 34.84
N SER A 563 16.45 0.24 34.79
CA SER A 563 17.82 0.40 34.30
C SER A 563 17.85 0.86 32.84
N LYS A 564 18.71 1.83 32.54
CA LYS A 564 18.95 2.34 31.18
C LYS A 564 20.25 1.79 30.56
N ILE A 565 20.88 0.79 31.20
CA ILE A 565 22.14 0.21 30.72
C ILE A 565 21.90 -0.51 29.38
N GLY A 566 22.62 -0.09 28.34
CA GLY A 566 22.47 -0.56 26.97
C GLY A 566 21.28 0.09 26.23
N VAL A 567 20.84 1.26 26.67
CA VAL A 567 19.84 2.08 25.96
C VAL A 567 20.50 3.38 25.54
N LEU A 568 20.38 3.75 24.28
CA LEU A 568 20.94 5.01 23.77
C LEU A 568 20.27 6.22 24.48
N PRO A 569 21.07 7.17 25.00
CA PRO A 569 20.53 8.32 25.70
C PRO A 569 19.98 9.35 24.71
N VAL A 570 18.78 9.86 24.96
CA VAL A 570 18.18 10.99 24.24
C VAL A 570 18.33 12.24 25.10
N SER A 571 17.72 12.23 26.29
CA SER A 571 17.95 13.21 27.35
C SER A 571 18.03 12.46 28.68
N ALA A 572 19.26 12.29 29.16
CA ALA A 572 19.59 11.42 30.28
C ALA A 572 18.71 11.67 31.51
N SER A 573 18.29 12.91 31.75
CA SER A 573 17.50 13.28 32.91
C SER A 573 15.97 13.18 32.75
N LEU A 574 15.49 12.91 31.53
CA LEU A 574 14.06 12.74 31.21
C LEU A 574 13.74 11.31 30.75
N ASP A 575 14.75 10.60 30.21
CA ASP A 575 14.62 9.27 29.63
C ASP A 575 14.11 8.24 30.64
N THR A 576 13.08 7.51 30.21
CA THR A 576 12.52 6.36 30.90
C THR A 576 12.23 5.25 29.90
N VAL A 577 12.48 3.99 30.28
CA VAL A 577 12.12 2.83 29.47
C VAL A 577 10.67 2.49 29.74
N GLY A 578 9.81 2.68 28.74
CA GLY A 578 8.39 2.34 28.81
C GLY A 578 8.03 1.14 27.95
N TRP A 579 6.80 0.66 28.11
CA TRP A 579 6.30 -0.48 27.34
C TRP A 579 4.84 -0.34 26.95
N PHE A 580 4.46 -1.09 25.91
CA PHE A 580 3.12 -1.10 25.33
C PHE A 580 2.49 -2.48 25.46
N ALA A 581 1.17 -2.52 25.63
CA ALA A 581 0.37 -3.75 25.52
C ALA A 581 -1.07 -3.41 25.16
N LYS A 582 -1.80 -4.38 24.59
CA LYS A 582 -3.27 -4.27 24.46
C LYS A 582 -4.00 -4.73 25.71
N ASP A 583 -3.49 -5.78 26.36
CA ASP A 583 -4.09 -6.36 27.56
C ASP A 583 -3.44 -5.75 28.81
N PRO A 584 -4.22 -5.16 29.75
CA PRO A 584 -3.69 -4.65 31.01
C PRO A 584 -3.03 -5.74 31.87
N ASN A 585 -3.39 -7.01 31.71
CA ASN A 585 -2.73 -8.12 32.41
C ASN A 585 -1.31 -8.35 31.91
N ILE A 586 -1.10 -8.28 30.58
CA ILE A 586 0.24 -8.35 29.97
C ILE A 586 1.06 -7.14 30.43
N LEU A 587 0.49 -5.94 30.38
CA LEU A 587 1.13 -4.71 30.84
C LEU A 587 1.64 -4.86 32.29
N ARG A 588 0.81 -5.41 33.19
CA ARG A 588 1.17 -5.64 34.59
C ARG A 588 2.22 -6.73 34.76
N ARG A 589 2.13 -7.84 34.02
CA ARG A 589 3.13 -8.93 34.06
C ARG A 589 4.52 -8.44 33.65
N VAL A 590 4.60 -7.63 32.59
CA VAL A 590 5.84 -6.98 32.16
C VAL A 590 6.37 -6.05 33.26
N GLY A 591 5.51 -5.22 33.84
CA GLY A 591 5.89 -4.35 34.96
C GLY A 591 6.41 -5.13 36.18
N HIS A 592 5.83 -6.29 36.50
CA HIS A 592 6.31 -7.14 37.59
C HIS A 592 7.75 -7.63 37.38
N VAL A 593 8.09 -8.03 36.14
CA VAL A 593 9.43 -8.49 35.78
C VAL A 593 10.43 -7.34 35.77
N LEU A 594 10.05 -6.18 35.22
CA LEU A 594 10.97 -5.04 35.06
C LEU A 594 11.21 -4.24 36.33
N LEU A 595 10.18 -4.03 37.17
CA LEU A 595 10.29 -3.20 38.37
C LEU A 595 10.92 -3.94 39.56
N GLN A 596 11.01 -5.28 39.51
CA GLN A 596 11.58 -6.15 40.54
C GLN A 596 11.13 -5.83 41.99
N SER A 597 9.94 -5.23 42.13
CA SER A 597 9.48 -4.70 43.41
C SER A 597 8.88 -5.80 44.30
N ALA A 598 9.14 -5.71 45.60
CA ALA A 598 8.62 -6.66 46.60
C ALA A 598 7.09 -6.82 46.51
N PHE A 599 6.60 -8.03 46.80
CA PHE A 599 5.17 -8.30 46.88
C PHE A 599 4.54 -7.53 48.04
N GLY A 600 3.88 -6.42 47.72
CA GLY A 600 2.98 -5.70 48.62
C GLY A 600 1.51 -6.02 48.31
N GLY A 601 0.65 -5.88 49.32
CA GLY A 601 -0.81 -5.98 49.12
C GLY A 601 -1.33 -4.91 48.15
N GLN A 602 -2.37 -5.26 47.40
CA GLN A 602 -3.02 -4.34 46.47
C GLN A 602 -3.61 -3.14 47.23
N ARG A 603 -3.25 -1.93 46.81
CA ARG A 603 -3.77 -0.67 47.39
C ARG A 603 -4.83 -0.09 46.48
N SER A 604 -5.92 0.42 47.06
CA SER A 604 -6.94 1.16 46.32
C SER A 604 -6.65 2.67 46.38
N PRO A 605 -6.95 3.45 45.33
CA PRO A 605 -6.83 4.90 45.37
C PRO A 605 -7.67 5.50 46.49
N ARG A 606 -7.17 6.54 47.16
CA ARG A 606 -7.94 7.37 48.11
C ARG A 606 -8.41 8.68 47.54
N GLN A 607 -7.84 9.10 46.41
CA GLN A 607 -8.29 10.28 45.68
C GLN A 607 -7.98 10.15 44.19
N ILE A 608 -8.91 10.59 43.36
CA ILE A 608 -8.76 10.70 41.91
C ILE A 608 -9.04 12.15 41.54
N ILE A 609 -8.01 12.83 41.03
CA ILE A 609 -8.00 14.27 40.79
C ILE A 609 -8.12 14.50 39.29
N MET A 610 -9.19 15.16 38.86
CA MET A 610 -9.41 15.61 37.47
C MET A 610 -8.77 16.99 37.30
N ALA A 611 -7.85 17.13 36.35
CA ALA A 611 -7.25 18.42 36.00
C ALA A 611 -8.11 19.15 34.95
N ASP A 612 -9.07 19.95 35.39
CA ASP A 612 -10.11 20.51 34.52
C ASP A 612 -9.54 21.43 33.43
N ASP A 613 -8.53 22.23 33.75
CA ASP A 613 -7.82 23.11 32.82
C ASP A 613 -7.11 22.32 31.71
N CYS A 614 -6.53 21.16 32.04
CA CYS A 614 -5.94 20.27 31.04
C CYS A 614 -7.00 19.73 30.08
N PHE A 615 -8.19 19.37 30.58
CA PHE A 615 -9.30 18.90 29.75
C PHE A 615 -9.89 20.00 28.87
N GLN A 616 -9.92 21.25 29.32
CA GLN A 616 -10.38 22.41 28.52
C GLN A 616 -9.51 22.68 27.29
N SER A 617 -8.26 22.18 27.26
CA SER A 617 -7.37 22.31 26.10
C SER A 617 -7.69 21.37 24.93
N LEU A 618 -8.57 20.38 25.13
CA LEU A 618 -8.93 19.40 24.10
C LEU A 618 -9.62 20.06 22.91
N LYS A 619 -9.22 19.65 21.70
CA LYS A 619 -9.87 20.08 20.44
C LYS A 619 -11.00 19.14 20.00
N PHE A 620 -11.50 18.31 20.90
CA PHE A 620 -12.61 17.39 20.70
C PHE A 620 -13.45 17.30 21.98
N PRO A 621 -14.69 16.76 21.94
CA PRO A 621 -15.64 16.88 23.05
C PRO A 621 -15.12 16.32 24.38
N VAL A 622 -14.95 17.21 25.37
CA VAL A 622 -14.39 16.92 26.71
C VAL A 622 -15.18 15.84 27.44
N ASP A 623 -16.52 15.95 27.42
CA ASP A 623 -17.45 15.02 28.08
C ASP A 623 -17.21 13.55 27.74
N ARG A 624 -16.66 13.29 26.55
CA ARG A 624 -16.39 11.93 26.08
C ARG A 624 -15.36 11.22 26.94
N ILE A 625 -14.34 11.94 27.40
CA ILE A 625 -13.30 11.37 28.26
C ILE A 625 -13.72 11.50 29.71
N THR A 626 -14.13 12.71 30.13
CA THR A 626 -14.39 12.99 31.55
C THR A 626 -15.54 12.15 32.10
N GLN A 627 -16.65 11.99 31.36
CA GLN A 627 -17.77 11.17 31.86
C GLN A 627 -17.42 9.68 31.97
N VAL A 628 -16.61 9.16 31.04
CA VAL A 628 -16.16 7.76 31.08
C VAL A 628 -15.30 7.52 32.33
N VAL A 629 -14.37 8.42 32.63
CA VAL A 629 -13.54 8.32 33.84
C VAL A 629 -14.37 8.51 35.11
N VAL A 630 -15.27 9.50 35.15
CA VAL A 630 -16.12 9.78 36.30
C VAL A 630 -16.99 8.57 36.63
N LYS A 631 -17.75 8.05 35.67
CA LYS A 631 -18.63 6.88 35.88
C LYS A 631 -17.84 5.63 36.27
N SER A 632 -16.66 5.43 35.68
CA SER A 632 -15.82 4.29 36.00
C SER A 632 -15.27 4.36 37.43
N THR A 633 -14.88 5.57 37.85
CA THR A 633 -14.41 5.86 39.20
C THR A 633 -15.52 5.67 40.23
N GLU A 634 -16.71 6.22 39.96
CA GLU A 634 -17.89 6.08 40.82
C GLU A 634 -18.26 4.60 41.01
N LYS A 635 -18.16 3.77 39.97
CA LYS A 635 -18.47 2.33 40.03
C LYS A 635 -17.49 1.53 40.90
N HIS A 636 -16.19 1.85 40.89
CA HIS A 636 -15.15 1.05 41.56
C HIS A 636 -14.77 1.57 42.94
N PHE A 637 -14.70 2.88 43.10
CA PHE A 637 -14.13 3.51 44.27
C PHE A 637 -15.16 4.36 45.02
N GLY A 638 -16.22 4.80 44.33
CA GLY A 638 -17.27 5.64 44.89
C GLY A 638 -17.05 7.12 44.60
N ARG A 639 -18.15 7.88 44.61
CA ARG A 639 -18.19 9.29 44.17
C ARG A 639 -17.38 10.25 45.06
N GLN A 640 -17.17 9.91 46.33
CA GLN A 640 -16.50 10.76 47.31
C GLN A 640 -14.99 10.93 47.06
N LEU A 641 -14.36 10.07 46.24
CA LEU A 641 -12.94 10.13 45.94
C LEU A 641 -12.59 11.08 44.78
N LEU A 642 -13.59 11.52 44.02
CA LEU A 642 -13.41 12.39 42.86
C LEU A 642 -13.21 13.83 43.31
N LYS A 643 -12.08 14.43 42.90
CA LYS A 643 -11.74 15.83 43.14
C LYS A 643 -11.45 16.50 41.81
N HIS A 644 -11.69 17.79 41.76
CA HIS A 644 -11.40 18.65 40.62
C HIS A 644 -10.37 19.69 41.05
N GLU A 645 -9.32 19.86 40.26
CA GLU A 645 -8.24 20.81 40.53
C GLU A 645 -7.90 21.59 39.26
N ILE A 646 -7.54 22.86 39.44
CA ILE A 646 -7.00 23.70 38.36
C ILE A 646 -5.48 23.64 38.49
N LEU A 647 -4.84 22.83 37.64
CA LEU A 647 -3.44 22.49 37.80
C LEU A 647 -2.52 23.70 37.61
N ASP A 648 -2.86 24.62 36.70
CA ASP A 648 -2.07 25.84 36.46
C ASP A 648 -1.95 26.72 37.71
N VAL A 649 -3.04 26.86 38.48
CA VAL A 649 -3.05 27.63 39.74
C VAL A 649 -2.18 26.93 40.80
N TYR A 650 -2.32 25.61 40.91
CA TYR A 650 -1.54 24.82 41.86
C TYR A 650 -0.04 24.90 41.55
N LEU A 651 0.36 24.68 40.30
CA LEU A 651 1.76 24.68 39.87
C LEU A 651 2.41 26.05 40.01
N ASN A 652 1.71 27.13 39.64
CA ASN A 652 2.21 28.50 39.83
C ASN A 652 2.48 28.84 41.32
N SER A 653 1.80 28.15 42.26
CA SER A 653 2.01 28.31 43.70
C SER A 653 3.12 27.42 44.26
N LYS A 654 3.36 26.24 43.66
CA LYS A 654 4.26 25.21 44.20
C LYS A 654 5.60 25.11 43.47
N VAL A 655 5.75 25.75 42.32
CA VAL A 655 6.97 25.77 41.50
C VAL A 655 7.45 27.22 41.34
N PRO A 656 7.98 27.85 42.41
CA PRO A 656 8.32 29.27 42.40
C PRO A 656 9.40 29.65 41.37
N SER A 657 10.36 28.76 41.08
CA SER A 657 11.41 29.02 40.08
C SER A 657 10.86 29.26 38.67
N LEU A 658 9.63 28.84 38.39
CA LEU A 658 8.98 29.06 37.09
C LEU A 658 8.76 30.56 36.80
N LYS A 659 8.57 31.38 37.85
CA LYS A 659 8.41 32.84 37.71
C LYS A 659 9.72 33.51 37.30
N GLU A 660 10.84 33.08 37.86
CA GLU A 660 12.16 33.56 37.48
C GLU A 660 12.46 33.23 36.02
N PHE A 661 12.10 32.01 35.58
CA PHE A 661 12.25 31.58 34.20
C PHE A 661 11.39 32.40 33.23
N HIS A 662 10.16 32.76 33.61
CA HIS A 662 9.30 33.64 32.81
C HIS A 662 9.92 35.04 32.62
N ASN A 663 10.41 35.65 33.70
CA ASN A 663 10.90 37.05 33.66
C ASN A 663 12.10 37.25 32.72
N LYS A 664 12.92 36.21 32.49
CA LYS A 664 14.05 36.28 31.56
C LYS A 664 13.66 36.16 30.09
N LYS A 665 12.48 35.59 29.76
CA LYS A 665 12.08 35.29 28.37
C LYS A 665 11.14 36.31 27.72
N THR A 666 10.54 37.23 28.49
CA THR A 666 9.56 38.19 27.94
C THR A 666 9.92 39.64 28.27
N ASN A 667 10.24 40.45 27.25
CA ASN A 667 10.25 41.92 27.32
C ASN A 667 8.81 42.49 27.34
N GLY A 668 8.01 42.07 28.32
CA GLY A 668 6.62 42.47 28.48
C GLY A 668 5.65 41.82 27.49
N GLU A 669 4.42 41.61 27.96
CA GLU A 669 3.22 41.26 27.15
C GLU A 669 3.11 39.82 26.63
N VAL A 670 2.79 38.87 27.51
CA VAL A 670 1.62 37.95 27.46
C VAL A 670 1.64 37.07 28.73
N LYS A 671 0.52 36.97 29.44
CA LYS A 671 0.33 36.08 30.61
C LYS A 671 0.37 34.61 30.14
N THR A 672 1.53 33.99 30.20
CA THR A 672 1.75 32.61 29.74
C THR A 672 1.36 31.62 30.85
N SER A 673 0.62 30.55 30.52
CA SER A 673 0.25 29.53 31.51
C SER A 673 1.47 28.78 32.04
N SER A 674 1.42 28.35 33.29
CA SER A 674 2.50 27.58 33.93
C SER A 674 2.76 26.27 33.21
N ILE A 675 1.71 25.59 32.72
CA ILE A 675 1.85 24.36 31.91
C ILE A 675 2.62 24.63 30.60
N ARG A 676 2.38 25.77 29.94
CA ARG A 676 3.12 26.15 28.73
C ARG A 676 4.59 26.48 29.03
N LEU A 677 4.88 27.11 30.16
CA LEU A 677 6.26 27.36 30.60
C LEU A 677 6.99 26.05 30.90
N LEU A 678 6.33 25.08 31.54
CA LEU A 678 6.90 23.76 31.80
C LEU A 678 7.20 22.99 30.51
N ALA A 679 6.34 23.11 29.49
CA ALA A 679 6.63 22.58 28.16
C ALA A 679 7.94 23.15 27.60
N ASN A 680 8.16 24.46 27.74
CA ASN A 680 9.39 25.10 27.29
C ASN A 680 10.62 24.61 28.09
N VAL A 681 10.51 24.51 29.41
CA VAL A 681 11.59 23.98 30.28
C VAL A 681 11.97 22.56 29.88
N MET A 682 10.98 21.69 29.65
CA MET A 682 11.21 20.32 29.19
C MET A 682 11.92 20.29 27.84
N GLN A 683 11.48 21.10 26.87
CA GLN A 683 12.10 21.16 25.54
C GLN A 683 13.53 21.70 25.58
N LEU A 684 13.83 22.67 26.46
CA LEU A 684 15.18 23.18 26.66
C LEU A 684 16.12 22.11 27.23
N LEU A 685 15.70 21.41 28.29
CA LEU A 685 16.49 20.30 28.86
C LEU A 685 16.71 19.19 27.83
N HIS A 686 15.65 18.82 27.11
CA HIS A 686 15.73 17.81 26.05
C HIS A 686 16.75 18.20 24.98
N ARG A 687 16.71 19.45 24.47
CA ARG A 687 17.64 19.94 23.46
C ARG A 687 19.08 20.05 23.99
N TYR A 688 19.28 20.60 25.17
CA TYR A 688 20.60 20.77 25.78
C TYR A 688 21.28 19.41 25.98
N GLU A 689 20.62 18.48 26.66
CA GLU A 689 21.20 17.16 26.95
C GLU A 689 21.40 16.33 25.67
N PHE A 690 20.47 16.41 24.72
CA PHE A 690 20.64 15.75 23.43
C PHE A 690 21.88 16.25 22.70
N ARG A 691 22.10 17.57 22.65
CA ARG A 691 23.30 18.17 22.06
C ARG A 691 24.55 17.68 22.80
N SER A 692 24.57 17.76 24.13
CA SER A 692 25.71 17.27 24.92
C SER A 692 26.06 15.80 24.65
N ASN A 693 25.06 14.95 24.37
CA ASN A 693 25.28 13.54 24.10
C ASN A 693 25.80 13.25 22.68
N HIS A 694 25.40 14.04 21.68
CA HIS A 694 25.52 13.66 20.26
C HIS A 694 26.20 14.72 19.37
N GLU A 695 26.56 15.88 19.89
CA GLU A 695 27.16 16.99 19.14
C GLU A 695 28.50 16.61 18.49
N GLU A 696 29.35 15.86 19.19
CA GLU A 696 30.63 15.40 18.65
C GLU A 696 30.43 14.57 17.38
N TRP A 697 29.48 13.63 17.41
CA TRP A 697 29.14 12.79 16.26
C TRP A 697 28.53 13.61 15.12
N ILE A 698 27.58 14.51 15.43
CA ILE A 698 26.93 15.38 14.42
C ILE A 698 27.98 16.25 13.72
N ASN A 699 28.92 16.85 14.46
CA ASN A 699 29.95 17.73 13.92
C ASN A 699 30.99 16.97 13.09
N THR A 700 31.34 15.75 13.51
CA THR A 700 32.36 14.93 12.84
C THR A 700 31.83 14.26 11.57
N VAL A 701 30.65 13.63 11.66
CA VAL A 701 30.07 12.80 10.58
C VAL A 701 29.24 13.63 9.61
N LYS A 702 28.68 14.76 10.06
CA LYS A 702 27.80 15.64 9.27
C LYS A 702 26.66 14.87 8.58
N PRO A 703 25.83 14.17 9.37
CA PRO A 703 24.75 13.32 8.85
C PRO A 703 23.69 14.14 8.09
N ILE A 704 22.96 13.48 7.18
CA ILE A 704 21.85 14.10 6.45
C ILE A 704 20.61 14.14 7.35
N LEU A 705 20.45 15.24 8.09
CA LEU A 705 19.37 15.45 9.06
C LEU A 705 18.09 16.03 8.44
N GLU A 706 16.93 15.81 9.08
CA GLU A 706 15.67 16.42 8.63
C GLU A 706 15.71 17.94 8.81
N PRO A 707 15.11 18.74 7.89
CA PRO A 707 15.19 20.20 7.95
C PRO A 707 14.69 20.79 9.28
N ASN A 708 13.63 20.23 9.85
CA ASN A 708 13.08 20.70 11.12
C ASN A 708 14.01 20.41 12.30
N PHE A 709 14.56 19.20 12.35
CA PHE A 709 15.55 18.82 13.35
C PHE A 709 16.82 19.66 13.20
N SER A 710 17.31 19.84 11.97
CA SER A 710 18.47 20.69 11.68
C SER A 710 18.23 22.15 12.07
N ALA A 711 17.05 22.71 11.83
CA ALA A 711 16.70 24.06 12.26
C ALA A 711 16.72 24.19 13.80
N GLN A 712 16.18 23.21 14.52
CA GLN A 712 16.20 23.18 15.98
C GLN A 712 17.61 22.98 16.56
N MET A 713 18.47 22.24 15.87
CA MET A 713 19.86 22.03 16.26
C MET A 713 20.76 23.22 15.93
N ASN A 714 20.50 23.93 14.83
CA ASN A 714 21.27 25.11 14.39
C ASN A 714 20.86 26.40 15.10
N GLU A 715 19.72 26.40 15.81
CA GLU A 715 19.34 27.52 16.66
C GLU A 715 20.43 27.67 17.75
N THR A 716 21.26 28.72 17.60
CA THR A 716 22.37 29.03 18.49
C THR A 716 21.82 29.42 19.85
N MET A 717 21.64 28.44 20.72
CA MET A 717 21.38 28.69 22.11
C MET A 717 22.70 28.88 22.84
N GLU A 718 23.08 30.13 23.08
CA GLU A 718 23.97 30.49 24.19
C GLU A 718 23.19 30.28 25.50
N LEU A 719 22.85 29.03 25.83
CA LEU A 719 22.28 28.72 27.14
C LEU A 719 23.39 28.84 28.17
N SER A 720 23.20 29.76 29.11
CA SER A 720 24.10 29.85 30.25
C SER A 720 23.92 28.63 31.16
N ASP A 721 25.01 28.17 31.79
CA ASP A 721 24.92 27.10 32.80
C ASP A 721 23.89 27.43 33.89
N ALA A 722 23.73 28.72 34.21
CA ALA A 722 22.73 29.22 35.15
C ALA A 722 21.28 28.94 34.72
N GLU A 723 20.95 29.00 33.42
CA GLU A 723 19.61 28.67 32.91
C GLU A 723 19.32 27.17 32.99
N ILE A 724 20.33 26.33 32.76
CA ILE A 724 20.20 24.88 32.88
C ILE A 724 20.02 24.48 34.35
N GLU A 725 20.76 25.09 35.28
CA GLU A 725 20.55 24.88 36.71
C GLU A 725 19.17 25.34 37.19
N LEU A 726 18.65 26.44 36.63
CA LEU A 726 17.28 26.87 36.88
C LEU A 726 16.26 25.84 36.36
N CYS A 727 16.46 25.28 35.16
CA CYS A 727 15.60 24.22 34.62
C CYS A 727 15.63 22.95 35.48
N LYS A 728 16.80 22.56 35.99
CA LYS A 728 16.95 21.44 36.93
C LYS A 728 16.22 21.71 38.25
N SER A 729 16.31 22.93 38.77
CA SER A 729 15.60 23.35 39.99
C SER A 729 14.08 23.27 39.81
N ILE A 730 13.55 23.79 38.69
CA ILE A 730 12.13 23.69 38.33
C ILE A 730 11.67 22.22 38.28
N ARG A 731 12.52 21.32 37.77
CA ARG A 731 12.21 19.88 37.70
C ARG A 731 12.07 19.26 39.10
N GLU A 732 12.97 19.58 40.03
CA GLU A 732 12.89 19.09 41.41
C GLU A 732 11.69 19.67 42.18
N GLU A 733 11.40 20.96 41.98
CA GLU A 733 10.19 21.59 42.50
C GLU A 733 8.92 20.93 41.93
N MET A 734 8.88 20.66 40.63
CA MET A 734 7.77 19.98 39.96
C MET A 734 7.56 18.56 40.53
N ARG A 735 8.65 17.81 40.76
CA ARG A 735 8.59 16.50 41.43
C ARG A 735 7.98 16.61 42.82
N SER A 736 8.44 17.58 43.63
CA SER A 736 7.91 17.83 44.96
C SER A 736 6.43 18.22 44.94
N ALA A 737 6.05 19.12 44.03
CA ALA A 737 4.69 19.63 43.87
C ALA A 737 3.69 18.51 43.53
N ILE A 738 4.01 17.68 42.53
CA ILE A 738 3.14 16.56 42.12
C ILE A 738 3.12 15.46 43.18
N ASN A 739 4.25 15.13 43.80
CA ASN A 739 4.28 14.15 44.89
C ASN A 739 3.43 14.60 46.09
N SER A 740 3.43 15.90 46.42
CA SER A 740 2.60 16.48 47.47
C SER A 740 1.10 16.46 47.13
N LEU A 741 0.76 16.72 45.86
CA LEU A 741 -0.62 16.68 45.36
C LEU A 741 -1.20 15.26 45.45
N LEU A 742 -0.43 14.29 44.96
CA LEU A 742 -0.88 12.90 44.82
C LEU A 742 -0.80 12.11 46.13
N LYS A 743 0.21 12.37 46.97
CA LYS A 743 0.53 11.52 48.12
C LYS A 743 0.73 10.06 47.66
N ASP A 744 0.54 9.08 48.54
CA ASP A 744 0.90 7.68 48.24
C ASP A 744 -0.20 6.90 47.50
N ASP A 745 -1.41 7.44 47.43
CA ASP A 745 -2.62 6.75 46.94
C ASP A 745 -3.53 7.66 46.09
N GLY A 746 -2.98 8.76 45.57
CA GLY A 746 -3.67 9.65 44.64
C GLY A 746 -3.35 9.35 43.18
N ILE A 747 -4.33 9.60 42.32
CA ILE A 747 -4.19 9.51 40.86
C ILE A 747 -4.62 10.84 40.26
N LEU A 748 -3.76 11.44 39.44
CA LEU A 748 -4.08 12.62 38.63
C LEU A 748 -4.51 12.15 37.24
N VAL A 749 -5.63 12.67 36.77
CA VAL A 749 -6.21 12.35 35.46
C VAL A 749 -6.06 13.56 34.55
N VAL A 750 -5.39 13.36 33.42
CA VAL A 750 -5.20 14.37 32.37
C VAL A 750 -5.46 13.74 30.99
N PRO A 751 -5.82 14.50 29.95
CA PRO A 751 -5.76 14.01 28.58
C PRO A 751 -4.34 13.55 28.23
N THR A 752 -4.20 12.47 27.45
CA THR A 752 -2.88 12.10 26.91
C THR A 752 -2.43 13.06 25.83
N THR A 753 -3.33 13.40 24.91
CA THR A 753 -3.09 14.30 23.79
C THR A 753 -4.25 15.28 23.65
N ALA A 754 -3.96 16.53 23.27
CA ALA A 754 -4.99 17.56 23.06
C ALA A 754 -5.70 17.43 21.69
N TYR A 755 -5.04 16.77 20.74
CA TYR A 755 -5.48 16.62 19.35
C TYR A 755 -5.66 15.14 19.00
N LEU A 756 -6.46 14.90 17.96
CA LEU A 756 -6.48 13.62 17.26
C LEU A 756 -5.15 13.40 16.51
N PRO A 757 -4.79 12.15 16.18
CA PRO A 757 -3.58 11.86 15.41
C PRO A 757 -3.55 12.70 14.13
N PRO A 758 -2.54 13.55 13.89
CA PRO A 758 -2.51 14.39 12.69
C PRO A 758 -2.40 13.56 11.41
N LYS A 759 -2.77 14.16 10.27
CA LYS A 759 -2.59 13.53 8.95
C LYS A 759 -1.10 13.34 8.67
N LEU A 760 -0.74 12.24 8.01
CA LEU A 760 0.62 11.97 7.56
C LEU A 760 1.13 13.11 6.66
N GLY A 761 2.33 13.65 6.93
CA GLY A 761 2.87 14.82 6.22
C GLY A 761 2.11 16.14 6.44
N GLY A 762 1.19 16.19 7.41
CA GLY A 762 0.42 17.39 7.72
C GLY A 762 1.26 18.45 8.44
N LYS A 763 1.15 19.73 8.02
CA LYS A 763 1.87 20.85 8.64
C LYS A 763 1.38 21.23 10.05
N GLU A 764 0.24 20.68 10.50
CA GLU A 764 -0.37 20.97 11.80
C GLU A 764 0.58 20.63 12.97
N ILE A 765 1.33 19.54 12.85
CA ILE A 765 2.35 19.09 13.82
C ILE A 765 3.44 20.14 14.06
N LEU A 766 3.73 20.96 13.05
CA LEU A 766 4.77 21.99 13.09
C LEU A 766 4.27 23.30 13.69
N SER A 767 2.97 23.43 13.96
CA SER A 767 2.42 24.65 14.56
C SER A 767 2.84 24.78 16.03
N GLU A 768 3.18 26.01 16.42
CA GLU A 768 3.56 26.33 17.80
C GLU A 768 2.43 26.02 18.79
N GLU A 769 1.17 26.21 18.38
CA GLU A 769 0.00 25.88 19.21
C GLU A 769 -0.11 24.37 19.48
N TYR A 770 0.09 23.53 18.46
CA TYR A 770 0.09 22.07 18.60
C TYR A 770 1.21 21.62 19.54
N GLN A 771 2.43 22.10 19.31
CA GLN A 771 3.59 21.73 20.11
C GLN A 771 3.43 22.18 21.57
N SER A 772 3.04 23.43 21.79
CA SER A 772 2.83 23.99 23.12
C SER A 772 1.78 23.21 23.90
N SER A 773 0.64 22.88 23.26
CA SER A 773 -0.43 22.12 23.92
C SER A 773 -0.02 20.68 24.22
N SER A 774 0.61 20.00 23.25
CA SER A 774 1.03 18.61 23.38
C SER A 774 2.12 18.45 24.44
N PHE A 775 3.18 19.25 24.37
CA PHE A 775 4.26 19.21 25.35
C PHE A 775 3.83 19.74 26.72
N GLY A 776 2.82 20.61 26.80
CA GLY A 776 2.21 21.01 28.06
C GLY A 776 1.70 19.81 28.86
N LEU A 777 0.84 18.99 28.27
CA LEU A 777 0.31 17.77 28.91
C LEU A 777 1.42 16.75 29.22
N LEU A 778 2.37 16.57 28.30
CA LEU A 778 3.44 15.58 28.43
C LEU A 778 4.48 15.98 29.49
N SER A 779 4.71 17.27 29.69
CA SER A 779 5.68 17.81 30.65
C SER A 779 5.41 17.41 32.09
N ILE A 780 4.14 17.16 32.45
CA ILE A 780 3.74 16.86 33.83
C ILE A 780 4.50 15.64 34.37
N ALA A 781 4.46 14.51 33.67
CA ALA A 781 5.18 13.30 34.09
C ALA A 781 6.66 13.29 33.67
N SER A 782 7.00 13.96 32.55
CA SER A 782 8.40 14.06 32.10
C SER A 782 9.27 14.81 33.10
N LEU A 783 8.82 15.98 33.58
CA LEU A 783 9.56 16.78 34.55
C LEU A 783 9.43 16.24 35.98
N SER A 784 8.22 15.90 36.45
CA SER A 784 8.09 15.36 37.81
C SER A 784 8.78 14.00 37.98
N GLY A 785 8.95 13.24 36.90
CA GLY A 785 9.44 11.88 36.92
C GLY A 785 8.41 10.87 37.45
N CYS A 786 7.15 11.27 37.60
CA CYS A 786 6.06 10.39 38.02
C CYS A 786 5.76 9.29 36.98
N CYS A 787 5.21 8.18 37.45
CA CYS A 787 4.72 7.12 36.56
C CYS A 787 3.38 7.52 35.93
N GLN A 788 3.17 7.14 34.67
CA GLN A 788 2.00 7.47 33.89
C GLN A 788 1.59 6.31 32.99
N VAL A 789 0.29 6.06 32.92
CA VAL A 789 -0.31 5.10 31.99
C VAL A 789 -1.27 5.81 31.04
N THR A 790 -1.13 5.54 29.75
CA THR A 790 -2.06 5.97 28.70
C THR A 790 -3.07 4.87 28.46
N VAL A 791 -4.35 5.17 28.61
CA VAL A 791 -5.46 4.22 28.47
C VAL A 791 -6.39 4.67 27.34
N PRO A 792 -6.62 3.84 26.30
CA PRO A 792 -7.57 4.16 25.24
C PRO A 792 -9.01 4.11 25.76
N LEU A 793 -9.84 5.08 25.35
CA LEU A 793 -11.25 5.23 25.75
C LEU A 793 -12.18 5.27 24.51
N GLY A 794 -11.89 4.42 23.53
CA GLY A 794 -12.65 4.31 22.28
C GLY A 794 -12.23 5.31 21.19
N TYR A 795 -13.15 5.62 20.27
CA TYR A 795 -12.83 6.32 19.01
C TYR A 795 -13.69 7.56 18.76
N TYR A 796 -13.09 8.70 18.40
CA TYR A 796 -13.77 9.88 17.88
C TYR A 796 -13.31 10.17 16.46
N ASN A 797 -14.25 10.36 15.52
CA ASN A 797 -13.94 10.53 14.09
C ASN A 797 -12.97 9.46 13.55
N LYS A 798 -13.24 8.19 13.90
CA LYS A 798 -12.42 7.00 13.59
C LYS A 798 -11.01 6.99 14.21
N CYS A 799 -10.64 8.01 14.96
CA CYS A 799 -9.34 8.11 15.63
C CYS A 799 -9.46 7.67 17.09
N PRO A 800 -8.48 6.96 17.66
CA PRO A 800 -8.50 6.65 19.08
C PRO A 800 -8.43 7.93 19.93
N VAL A 801 -9.10 7.91 21.08
CA VAL A 801 -8.95 8.92 22.12
C VAL A 801 -8.47 8.22 23.39
N SER A 802 -7.61 8.88 24.16
CA SER A 802 -7.01 8.28 25.35
C SER A 802 -6.93 9.26 26.51
N VAL A 803 -6.87 8.69 27.71
CA VAL A 803 -6.65 9.42 28.96
C VAL A 803 -5.36 8.95 29.61
N SER A 804 -4.74 9.83 30.38
CA SER A 804 -3.58 9.50 31.20
C SER A 804 -3.94 9.48 32.67
N LEU A 805 -3.51 8.42 33.35
CA LEU A 805 -3.52 8.34 34.80
C LEU A 805 -2.09 8.45 35.30
N ILE A 806 -1.82 9.42 36.16
CA ILE A 806 -0.50 9.72 36.72
C ILE A 806 -0.53 9.42 38.22
N ALA A 807 0.42 8.64 38.70
CA ALA A 807 0.61 8.39 40.13
C ALA A 807 1.97 8.90 40.58
N ARG A 808 2.13 9.09 41.89
CA ARG A 808 3.35 9.59 42.52
C ARG A 808 4.60 8.82 42.04
N HIS A 809 5.74 9.51 41.96
CA HIS A 809 7.04 8.87 41.73
C HIS A 809 7.26 7.69 42.72
N GLY A 810 7.60 6.52 42.19
CA GLY A 810 7.79 5.26 42.91
C GLY A 810 6.52 4.44 43.12
N SER A 811 5.35 4.91 42.66
CA SER A 811 4.05 4.23 42.82
C SER A 811 3.64 3.41 41.59
N ASP A 812 4.60 2.94 40.81
CA ASP A 812 4.41 2.24 39.53
C ASP A 812 3.50 1.02 39.63
N ARG A 813 3.75 0.17 40.62
CA ARG A 813 2.94 -1.04 40.88
C ARG A 813 1.50 -0.68 41.23
N PHE A 814 1.32 0.33 42.08
CA PHE A 814 -0.01 0.82 42.46
C PHE A 814 -0.79 1.30 41.23
N LEU A 815 -0.13 2.02 40.32
CA LEU A 815 -0.76 2.49 39.09
C LEU A 815 -1.15 1.32 38.17
N LEU A 816 -0.26 0.34 37.97
CA LEU A 816 -0.54 -0.85 37.16
C LEU A 816 -1.73 -1.67 37.73
N ASP A 817 -1.76 -1.88 39.05
CA ASP A 817 -2.83 -2.61 39.72
C ASP A 817 -4.17 -1.86 39.64
N THR A 818 -4.15 -0.53 39.75
CA THR A 818 -5.34 0.31 39.59
C THR A 818 -5.89 0.19 38.18
N VAL A 819 -5.04 0.33 37.16
CA VAL A 819 -5.45 0.22 35.75
C VAL A 819 -6.06 -1.14 35.48
N GLN A 820 -5.40 -2.22 35.90
CA GLN A 820 -5.93 -3.58 35.71
C GLN A 820 -7.33 -3.73 36.31
N THR A 821 -7.56 -3.14 37.49
CA THR A 821 -8.86 -3.19 38.18
C THR A 821 -9.94 -2.42 37.42
N MET A 822 -9.66 -1.20 36.97
CA MET A 822 -10.68 -0.32 36.38
C MET A 822 -10.82 -0.46 34.85
N TYR A 823 -9.86 -1.09 34.16
CA TYR A 823 -9.77 -1.09 32.68
C TYR A 823 -11.04 -1.62 32.01
N LYS A 824 -11.58 -2.75 32.48
CA LYS A 824 -12.81 -3.33 31.93
C LYS A 824 -13.97 -2.35 31.98
N THR A 825 -14.12 -1.63 33.10
CA THR A 825 -15.19 -0.64 33.24
C THR A 825 -14.96 0.60 32.40
N LEU A 826 -13.71 1.06 32.26
CA LEU A 826 -13.38 2.15 31.35
C LEU A 826 -13.81 1.81 29.91
N GLN A 827 -13.55 0.59 29.44
CA GLN A 827 -13.99 0.14 28.11
C GLN A 827 -15.52 0.07 28.00
N GLU A 828 -16.21 -0.56 28.96
CA GLU A 828 -17.68 -0.66 29.00
C GLU A 828 -18.36 0.73 28.97
N GLN A 829 -17.86 1.68 29.76
CA GLN A 829 -18.41 3.04 29.82
C GLN A 829 -18.13 3.82 28.53
N ALA A 830 -16.95 3.62 27.91
CA ALA A 830 -16.64 4.21 26.62
C ALA A 830 -17.61 3.73 25.52
N GLU A 831 -17.87 2.42 25.44
CA GLU A 831 -18.85 1.85 24.50
C GLU A 831 -20.27 2.34 24.77
N THR A 832 -20.69 2.39 26.04
CA THR A 832 -22.01 2.89 26.45
C THR A 832 -22.20 4.37 26.09
N TYR A 833 -21.16 5.18 26.24
CA TYR A 833 -21.20 6.60 25.84
C TYR A 833 -21.36 6.75 24.32
N VAL A 834 -20.66 5.93 23.52
CA VAL A 834 -20.87 5.90 22.06
C VAL A 834 -22.32 5.55 21.73
N ASN A 835 -22.88 4.51 22.36
CA ASN A 835 -24.23 4.05 22.08
C ASN A 835 -25.33 5.02 22.56
N SER A 836 -25.11 5.74 23.66
CA SER A 836 -26.09 6.69 24.22
C SER A 836 -26.17 8.01 23.44
N LYS A 837 -25.05 8.53 22.90
CA LYS A 837 -25.07 9.72 22.01
C LYS A 837 -25.32 9.37 20.53
N SER A 838 -24.96 8.17 20.07
CA SER A 838 -25.23 7.73 18.69
C SER A 838 -26.71 7.46 18.43
N SER A 839 -27.47 7.05 19.46
CA SER A 839 -28.90 6.76 19.31
C SER A 839 -29.76 7.99 19.01
N ASN A 840 -29.37 9.20 19.48
CA ASN A 840 -30.23 10.38 19.38
C ASN A 840 -29.64 11.57 18.60
N THR A 841 -28.33 11.68 18.44
CA THR A 841 -27.70 12.84 17.77
C THR A 841 -27.06 12.46 16.45
N ASP A 842 -26.19 11.44 16.41
CA ASP A 842 -25.61 10.95 15.15
C ASP A 842 -26.66 10.28 14.25
N SER A 843 -27.67 9.59 14.82
CA SER A 843 -28.76 9.02 14.01
C SER A 843 -29.63 10.11 13.39
N ARG A 844 -29.89 11.22 14.10
CA ARG A 844 -30.69 12.35 13.60
C ARG A 844 -29.92 13.18 12.59
N GLU A 845 -28.63 13.42 12.80
CA GLU A 845 -27.80 14.19 11.87
C GLU A 845 -27.53 13.40 10.58
N ASN A 846 -27.25 12.09 10.68
CA ASN A 846 -27.17 11.23 9.49
C ASN A 846 -28.54 11.10 8.79
N SER A 847 -29.64 11.04 9.53
CA SER A 847 -30.98 11.03 8.93
C SER A 847 -31.33 12.37 8.28
N ALA A 848 -30.91 13.49 8.86
CA ALA A 848 -31.07 14.82 8.29
C ALA A 848 -30.25 14.97 6.99
N GLU A 849 -29.02 14.46 6.97
CA GLU A 849 -28.17 14.44 5.77
C GLU A 849 -28.72 13.51 4.68
N MET A 850 -29.28 12.35 5.04
CA MET A 850 -30.00 11.47 4.11
C MET A 850 -31.26 12.14 3.54
N ALA A 851 -32.05 12.82 4.38
CA ALA A 851 -33.22 13.58 3.95
C ALA A 851 -32.82 14.73 3.01
N LYS A 852 -31.73 15.45 3.32
CA LYS A 852 -31.16 16.48 2.43
C LYS A 852 -30.78 15.88 1.07
N GLU A 853 -30.11 14.73 1.03
CA GLU A 853 -29.69 14.13 -0.24
C GLU A 853 -30.87 13.63 -1.07
N LYS A 854 -31.91 13.05 -0.42
CA LYS A 854 -33.20 12.77 -1.08
C LYS A 854 -33.86 14.03 -1.64
N GLY A 855 -33.80 15.13 -0.89
CA GLY A 855 -34.25 16.44 -1.34
C GLY A 855 -33.47 16.96 -2.55
N ASN A 856 -32.14 16.83 -2.55
CA ASN A 856 -31.28 17.20 -3.67
C ASN A 856 -31.59 16.37 -4.92
N GLN A 857 -31.83 15.07 -4.75
CA GLN A 857 -32.19 14.17 -5.84
C GLN A 857 -33.58 14.53 -6.41
N ALA A 858 -34.58 14.73 -5.56
CA ALA A 858 -35.91 15.17 -5.98
C ALA A 858 -35.87 16.54 -6.70
N PHE A 859 -34.99 17.45 -6.24
CA PHE A 859 -34.76 18.74 -6.91
C PHE A 859 -34.15 18.56 -8.31
N LYS A 860 -33.17 17.66 -8.48
CA LYS A 860 -32.61 17.33 -9.81
C LYS A 860 -33.64 16.68 -10.74
N GLU A 861 -34.55 15.89 -10.19
CA GLU A 861 -35.67 15.26 -10.91
C GLU A 861 -36.84 16.23 -11.16
N GLN A 862 -36.69 17.52 -10.85
CA GLN A 862 -37.72 18.57 -10.99
C GLN A 862 -39.01 18.31 -10.17
N GLN A 863 -38.94 17.45 -9.14
CA GLN A 863 -40.04 17.17 -8.22
C GLN A 863 -40.01 18.14 -7.03
N TRP A 864 -40.31 19.42 -7.28
CA TRP A 864 -40.09 20.52 -6.33
C TRP A 864 -40.85 20.36 -5.00
N GLN A 865 -42.12 19.95 -5.03
CA GLN A 865 -42.93 19.72 -3.82
C GLN A 865 -42.37 18.57 -2.98
N LYS A 866 -41.87 17.51 -3.63
CA LYS A 866 -41.23 16.37 -2.95
C LYS A 866 -39.88 16.77 -2.36
N ALA A 867 -39.10 17.58 -3.07
CA ALA A 867 -37.86 18.16 -2.55
C ALA A 867 -38.11 18.99 -1.28
N ILE A 868 -39.14 19.85 -1.28
CA ILE A 868 -39.57 20.61 -0.09
C ILE A 868 -39.93 19.67 1.07
N SER A 869 -40.66 18.58 0.80
CA SER A 869 -41.03 17.62 1.84
C SER A 869 -39.81 16.98 2.53
N TYR A 870 -38.78 16.64 1.75
CA TYR A 870 -37.54 16.08 2.29
C TYR A 870 -36.67 17.12 2.99
N TYR A 871 -36.63 18.36 2.52
CA TYR A 871 -35.95 19.43 3.25
C TYR A 871 -36.68 19.81 4.54
N ASN A 872 -38.02 19.74 4.58
CA ASN A 872 -38.79 19.87 5.81
C ASN A 872 -38.42 18.78 6.82
N GLU A 873 -38.25 17.55 6.36
CA GLU A 873 -37.80 16.44 7.19
C GLU A 873 -36.37 16.68 7.72
N ALA A 874 -35.45 17.12 6.86
CA ALA A 874 -34.09 17.49 7.26
C ALA A 874 -34.07 18.61 8.34
N ILE A 875 -34.91 19.64 8.18
CA ILE A 875 -35.03 20.75 9.13
C ILE A 875 -35.66 20.31 10.46
N LYS A 876 -36.67 19.42 10.42
CA LYS A 876 -37.26 18.84 11.64
C LYS A 876 -36.23 18.01 12.44
N LEU A 877 -35.29 17.38 11.75
CA LEU A 877 -34.26 16.55 12.36
C LEU A 877 -33.06 17.37 12.85
N ASN A 878 -32.68 18.43 12.13
CA ASN A 878 -31.64 19.38 12.52
C ASN A 878 -31.95 20.77 11.93
N ASP A 879 -32.36 21.69 12.80
CA ASP A 879 -32.78 23.05 12.46
C ASP A 879 -31.63 24.07 12.42
N LYS A 880 -30.38 23.65 12.72
CA LYS A 880 -29.22 24.54 12.82
C LYS A 880 -28.38 24.64 11.56
N ASN A 881 -28.68 23.84 10.53
CA ASN A 881 -27.91 23.84 9.28
C ASN A 881 -28.51 24.80 8.24
N ALA A 882 -27.81 25.89 7.96
CA ALA A 882 -28.20 26.91 6.98
C ALA A 882 -28.45 26.35 5.56
N THR A 883 -27.79 25.24 5.20
CA THR A 883 -27.90 24.64 3.87
C THR A 883 -29.30 24.09 3.59
N TYR A 884 -29.98 23.54 4.60
CA TYR A 884 -31.30 22.93 4.41
C TYR A 884 -32.33 24.01 4.05
N TYR A 885 -32.33 25.12 4.77
CA TYR A 885 -33.16 26.28 4.47
C TYR A 885 -32.83 26.88 3.11
N SER A 886 -31.53 27.05 2.79
CA SER A 886 -31.12 27.56 1.48
C SER A 886 -31.60 26.66 0.32
N ASN A 887 -31.49 25.34 0.46
CA ASN A 887 -31.93 24.39 -0.57
C ASN A 887 -33.45 24.30 -0.69
N ARG A 888 -34.19 24.42 0.42
CA ARG A 888 -35.65 24.53 0.41
C ARG A 888 -36.10 25.84 -0.25
N ALA A 889 -35.41 26.95 0.00
CA ALA A 889 -35.65 28.21 -0.69
C ALA A 889 -35.46 28.10 -2.20
N ALA A 890 -34.49 27.31 -2.67
CA ALA A 890 -34.32 27.04 -4.10
C ALA A 890 -35.56 26.35 -4.69
N ALA A 891 -36.10 25.34 -4.00
CA ALA A 891 -37.31 24.65 -4.44
C ALA A 891 -38.55 25.57 -4.42
N TYR A 892 -38.64 26.49 -3.47
CA TYR A 892 -39.70 27.51 -3.47
C TYR A 892 -39.57 28.53 -4.60
N LEU A 893 -38.35 28.91 -5.01
CA LEU A 893 -38.11 29.77 -6.17
C LEU A 893 -38.63 29.11 -7.45
N GLU A 894 -38.33 27.82 -7.67
CA GLU A 894 -38.81 27.07 -8.84
C GLU A 894 -40.34 26.90 -8.87
N LEU A 895 -40.99 26.89 -7.69
CA LEU A 895 -42.46 26.87 -7.58
C LEU A 895 -43.13 28.24 -7.67
N GLY A 896 -42.36 29.34 -7.74
CA GLY A 896 -42.89 30.71 -7.71
C GLY A 896 -43.36 31.18 -6.32
N SER A 897 -43.05 30.44 -5.25
CA SER A 897 -43.40 30.78 -3.87
C SER A 897 -42.37 31.74 -3.26
N PHE A 898 -42.27 32.95 -3.81
CA PHE A 898 -41.19 33.89 -3.49
C PHE A 898 -41.16 34.35 -2.02
N GLN A 899 -42.32 34.52 -1.37
CA GLN A 899 -42.40 34.87 0.06
C GLN A 899 -41.78 33.80 0.97
N HIS A 900 -42.01 32.52 0.67
CA HIS A 900 -41.45 31.40 1.42
C HIS A 900 -39.94 31.27 1.16
N ALA A 901 -39.51 31.51 -0.08
CA ALA A 901 -38.09 31.53 -0.43
C ALA A 901 -37.33 32.64 0.30
N GLU A 902 -37.91 33.84 0.43
CA GLU A 902 -37.30 34.96 1.17
C GLU A 902 -37.14 34.63 2.66
N ALA A 903 -38.18 34.07 3.29
CA ALA A 903 -38.15 33.69 4.70
C ALA A 903 -37.06 32.64 4.98
N ASP A 904 -36.98 31.59 4.15
CA ASP A 904 -35.97 30.55 4.30
C ASP A 904 -34.54 31.05 4.04
N CYS A 905 -34.35 31.95 3.08
CA CYS A 905 -33.03 32.56 2.88
C CYS A 905 -32.64 33.44 4.06
N SER A 906 -33.59 34.16 4.67
CA SER A 906 -33.33 34.96 5.86
C SER A 906 -32.95 34.09 7.06
N ASN A 907 -33.62 32.95 7.26
CA ASN A 907 -33.23 31.97 8.27
C ASN A 907 -31.83 31.37 7.99
N ALA A 908 -31.53 31.03 6.74
CA ALA A 908 -30.21 30.54 6.35
C ALA A 908 -29.10 31.57 6.65
N ILE A 909 -29.35 32.86 6.42
CA ILE A 909 -28.40 33.95 6.69
C ILE A 909 -28.24 34.20 8.19
N ASN A 910 -29.32 34.08 8.97
CA ASN A 910 -29.24 34.18 10.43
C ASN A 910 -28.38 33.07 11.04
N LEU A 911 -28.42 31.86 10.45
CA LEU A 911 -27.60 30.72 10.86
C LEU A 911 -26.16 30.81 10.34
N ASP A 912 -25.96 31.22 9.08
CA ASP A 912 -24.65 31.41 8.46
C ASP A 912 -24.61 32.68 7.60
N LYS A 913 -24.01 33.73 8.18
CA LYS A 913 -23.83 35.03 7.53
C LYS A 913 -22.88 35.00 6.33
N LYS A 914 -22.12 33.91 6.12
CA LYS A 914 -21.22 33.73 4.98
C LYS A 914 -21.86 32.94 3.82
N ASN A 915 -23.13 32.56 3.92
CA ASN A 915 -23.80 31.75 2.91
C ASN A 915 -24.18 32.56 1.66
N VAL A 916 -23.27 32.62 0.69
CA VAL A 916 -23.44 33.34 -0.59
C VAL A 916 -24.71 32.92 -1.35
N LYS A 917 -25.03 31.62 -1.36
CA LYS A 917 -26.22 31.09 -2.06
C LYS A 917 -27.52 31.61 -1.46
N ALA A 918 -27.58 31.78 -0.15
CA ALA A 918 -28.76 32.33 0.53
C ALA A 918 -28.98 33.80 0.14
N TYR A 919 -27.93 34.63 0.06
CA TYR A 919 -28.04 36.01 -0.43
C TYR A 919 -28.49 36.08 -1.89
N LEU A 920 -27.93 35.25 -2.78
CA LEU A 920 -28.35 35.19 -4.19
C LEU A 920 -29.82 34.78 -4.35
N ARG A 921 -30.25 33.76 -3.60
CA ARG A 921 -31.62 33.24 -3.63
C ARG A 921 -32.60 34.26 -3.04
N ARG A 922 -32.24 34.95 -1.96
CA ARG A 922 -33.07 36.02 -1.38
C ARG A 922 -33.20 37.23 -2.30
N GLY A 923 -32.10 37.66 -2.92
CA GLY A 923 -32.11 38.73 -3.91
C GLY A 923 -33.02 38.40 -5.10
N THR A 924 -32.97 37.14 -5.57
CA THR A 924 -33.87 36.65 -6.63
C THR A 924 -35.34 36.62 -6.17
N ALA A 925 -35.62 36.15 -4.95
CA ALA A 925 -36.99 36.14 -4.40
C ALA A 925 -37.56 37.56 -4.28
N ARG A 926 -36.75 38.49 -3.74
CA ARG A 926 -37.12 39.91 -3.55
C ARG A 926 -37.32 40.64 -4.86
N GLU A 927 -36.51 40.35 -5.86
CA GLU A 927 -36.72 40.85 -7.22
C GLU A 927 -38.11 40.43 -7.74
N MET A 928 -38.45 39.14 -7.63
CA MET A 928 -39.75 38.63 -8.09
C MET A 928 -40.93 39.17 -7.28
N LEU A 929 -40.70 39.64 -6.06
CA LEU A 929 -41.67 40.34 -5.21
C LEU A 929 -41.73 41.86 -5.45
N GLY A 930 -40.87 42.41 -6.30
CA GLY A 930 -40.79 43.85 -6.58
C GLY A 930 -39.99 44.66 -5.56
N TYR A 931 -39.30 44.03 -4.61
CA TYR A 931 -38.43 44.68 -3.63
C TYR A 931 -37.03 44.94 -4.22
N TYR A 932 -36.96 45.73 -5.29
CA TYR A 932 -35.75 45.92 -6.09
C TYR A 932 -34.58 46.52 -5.30
N LYS A 933 -34.84 47.43 -4.35
CA LYS A 933 -33.80 48.03 -3.51
C LYS A 933 -33.10 46.98 -2.65
N ASP A 934 -33.89 46.17 -1.94
CA ASP A 934 -33.38 45.14 -1.02
C ASP A 934 -32.72 43.98 -1.80
N ALA A 935 -33.22 43.68 -3.00
CA ALA A 935 -32.59 42.72 -3.91
C ALA A 935 -31.19 43.16 -4.35
N ILE A 936 -31.01 44.45 -4.69
CA ILE A 936 -29.69 45.02 -5.05
C ILE A 936 -28.72 44.93 -3.87
N GLU A 937 -29.18 45.20 -2.64
CA GLU A 937 -28.35 45.09 -1.44
C GLU A 937 -27.87 43.65 -1.20
N ASP A 938 -28.76 42.66 -1.34
CA ASP A 938 -28.41 41.24 -1.22
C ASP A 938 -27.40 40.80 -2.30
N PHE A 939 -27.56 41.24 -3.56
CA PHE A 939 -26.59 40.93 -4.61
C PHE A 939 -25.23 41.62 -4.39
N LYS A 940 -25.22 42.86 -3.89
CA LYS A 940 -23.97 43.55 -3.51
C LYS A 940 -23.27 42.84 -2.35
N TYR A 941 -24.02 42.39 -1.35
CA TYR A 941 -23.43 41.64 -0.24
C TYR A 941 -22.87 40.28 -0.70
N ALA A 942 -23.55 39.59 -1.62
CA ALA A 942 -23.00 38.40 -2.25
C ALA A 942 -21.68 38.67 -3.00
N LEU A 943 -21.52 39.84 -3.63
CA LEU A 943 -20.25 40.26 -4.26
C LEU A 943 -19.16 40.64 -3.25
N VAL A 944 -19.52 41.12 -2.06
CA VAL A 944 -18.54 41.32 -0.97
C VAL A 944 -17.98 39.97 -0.50
N LEU A 945 -18.82 38.94 -0.41
CA LEU A 945 -18.41 37.60 -0.04
C LEU A 945 -17.70 36.84 -1.18
N GLU A 946 -18.15 37.02 -2.43
CA GLU A 946 -17.58 36.40 -3.63
C GLU A 946 -17.47 37.43 -4.79
N PRO A 947 -16.35 38.18 -4.87
CA PRO A 947 -16.19 39.28 -5.83
C PRO A 947 -16.25 38.88 -7.31
N THR A 948 -15.98 37.60 -7.62
CA THR A 948 -15.96 37.07 -8.98
C THR A 948 -17.31 36.48 -9.42
N ASN A 949 -18.36 36.59 -8.61
CA ASN A 949 -19.66 35.99 -8.89
C ASN A 949 -20.41 36.75 -10.02
N LYS A 950 -20.34 36.21 -11.24
CA LYS A 950 -20.96 36.81 -12.44
C LYS A 950 -22.47 37.00 -12.30
N ARG A 951 -23.18 36.08 -11.65
CA ARG A 951 -24.64 36.14 -11.50
C ARG A 951 -25.05 37.30 -10.60
N ALA A 952 -24.35 37.50 -9.49
CA ALA A 952 -24.59 38.62 -8.59
C ALA A 952 -24.32 39.97 -9.28
N SER A 953 -23.20 40.07 -10.01
CA SER A 953 -22.80 41.27 -10.75
C SER A 953 -23.83 41.66 -11.83
N LEU A 954 -24.22 40.71 -12.68
CA LEU A 954 -25.22 40.95 -13.73
C LEU A 954 -26.59 41.32 -13.16
N SER A 955 -27.02 40.66 -12.07
CA SER A 955 -28.32 40.91 -11.46
C SER A 955 -28.37 42.29 -10.78
N ALA A 956 -27.30 42.68 -10.07
CA ALA A 956 -27.19 44.00 -9.47
C ALA A 956 -27.18 45.12 -10.52
N GLU A 957 -26.40 44.97 -11.60
CA GLU A 957 -26.32 45.97 -12.67
C GLU A 957 -27.65 46.12 -13.42
N ARG A 958 -28.32 44.99 -13.72
CA ARG A 958 -29.64 44.98 -14.38
C ARG A 958 -30.68 45.67 -13.51
N LEU A 959 -30.79 45.31 -12.23
CA LEU A 959 -31.77 45.91 -11.32
C LEU A 959 -31.49 47.39 -11.05
N GLN A 960 -30.23 47.82 -11.04
CA GLN A 960 -29.87 49.23 -10.91
C GLN A 960 -30.35 50.06 -12.11
N LYS A 961 -30.32 49.51 -13.33
CA LYS A 961 -30.87 50.16 -14.54
C LYS A 961 -32.39 50.21 -14.50
N VAL A 962 -33.05 49.13 -14.08
CA VAL A 962 -34.52 49.07 -13.95
C VAL A 962 -35.03 50.06 -12.90
N PHE A 963 -34.39 50.11 -11.73
CA PHE A 963 -34.75 51.03 -10.65
C PHE A 963 -34.52 52.51 -11.04
N ALA A 964 -33.50 52.79 -11.87
CA ALA A 964 -33.29 54.13 -12.43
C ALA A 964 -34.36 54.52 -13.48
N ALA A 965 -34.83 53.55 -14.28
CA ALA A 965 -35.88 53.75 -15.27
C ALA A 965 -37.27 53.95 -14.64
N GLU A 966 -37.61 53.21 -13.57
CA GLU A 966 -38.86 53.40 -12.81
C GLU A 966 -38.93 54.79 -12.17
N LYS A 967 -37.83 55.30 -11.61
CA LYS A 967 -37.76 56.70 -11.13
C LYS A 967 -37.96 57.71 -12.26
N GLY A 968 -37.47 57.44 -13.46
CA GLY A 968 -37.71 58.28 -14.64
C GLY A 968 -39.17 58.27 -15.10
N LEU A 969 -39.85 57.12 -15.00
CA LEU A 969 -41.26 56.97 -15.39
C LEU A 969 -42.22 57.63 -14.40
N VAL A 970 -41.94 57.57 -13.10
CA VAL A 970 -42.72 58.25 -12.05
C VAL A 970 -42.60 59.78 -12.18
N VAL A 971 -41.44 60.29 -12.60
CA VAL A 971 -41.27 61.72 -12.92
C VAL A 971 -42.03 62.12 -14.19
N ALA A 972 -42.13 61.24 -15.19
CA ALA A 972 -42.90 61.49 -16.42
C ALA A 972 -44.43 61.36 -16.23
N GLN A 973 -44.90 60.49 -15.34
CA GLN A 973 -46.32 60.38 -14.96
C GLN A 973 -46.79 61.56 -14.10
N ALA A 974 -45.89 62.20 -13.34
CA ALA A 974 -46.18 63.44 -12.61
C ALA A 974 -46.32 64.67 -13.53
N SER A 975 -45.93 64.60 -14.81
CA SER A 975 -45.97 65.72 -15.77
C SER A 975 -47.14 65.71 -16.78
N GLY A 976 -48.15 64.84 -16.61
CA GLY A 976 -49.43 64.95 -17.31
C GLY A 976 -49.39 64.98 -18.84
N MET A 977 -49.30 63.82 -19.49
CA MET A 977 -49.75 63.64 -20.88
C MET A 977 -50.57 62.36 -21.01
N GLY A 978 -51.80 62.52 -21.53
CA GLY A 978 -52.86 61.52 -21.58
C GLY A 978 -52.73 60.46 -22.67
N LEU A 979 -53.41 59.34 -22.42
CA LEU A 979 -53.54 58.12 -23.22
C LEU A 979 -54.05 58.31 -24.66
N ILE A 980 -53.58 57.47 -25.59
CA ILE A 980 -54.42 56.77 -26.59
C ILE A 980 -53.97 55.30 -26.73
N LEU A 981 -54.96 54.43 -26.87
CA LEU A 981 -55.05 52.97 -26.68
C LEU A 981 -54.45 52.09 -27.78
N ALA A 982 -53.98 50.88 -27.42
CA ALA A 982 -54.31 49.61 -28.11
C ALA A 982 -53.90 48.38 -27.28
N ASN A 983 -54.81 47.42 -27.16
CA ASN A 983 -54.67 46.05 -26.64
C ASN A 983 -55.44 45.14 -27.64
N PRO A 984 -55.33 43.79 -27.71
CA PRO A 984 -54.30 42.84 -27.26
C PRO A 984 -53.97 41.74 -28.32
N SER A 985 -52.70 41.45 -28.65
CA SER A 985 -52.31 40.13 -29.21
C SER A 985 -50.80 40.00 -29.38
N ASN A 986 -50.11 39.53 -28.35
CA ASN A 986 -48.92 38.67 -28.48
C ASN A 986 -48.46 38.27 -27.08
N THR A 987 -48.87 37.08 -26.66
CA THR A 987 -48.11 36.26 -25.73
C THR A 987 -47.09 35.47 -26.54
N PRO A 988 -45.77 35.70 -26.41
CA PRO A 988 -44.78 34.69 -26.77
C PRO A 988 -44.56 33.78 -25.56
N GLU A 989 -44.70 32.50 -25.84
CA GLU A 989 -44.53 31.34 -24.98
C GLU A 989 -43.32 31.40 -24.03
N ILE A 990 -43.57 30.92 -22.82
CA ILE A 990 -42.59 30.45 -21.86
C ILE A 990 -41.74 29.35 -22.52
N ARG A 991 -40.41 29.54 -22.57
CA ARG A 991 -39.47 28.41 -22.67
C ARG A 991 -38.75 28.22 -21.34
N PRO A 992 -38.69 26.98 -20.80
CA PRO A 992 -37.92 26.69 -19.60
C PRO A 992 -36.42 26.82 -19.88
N TRP A 993 -35.70 27.41 -18.93
CA TRP A 993 -34.24 27.52 -18.95
C TRP A 993 -33.62 26.12 -18.82
N VAL A 994 -32.96 25.66 -19.89
CA VAL A 994 -32.03 24.53 -19.86
C VAL A 994 -30.64 25.06 -20.18
N HIS A 995 -29.73 24.79 -19.23
CA HIS A 995 -28.27 24.96 -19.16
C HIS A 995 -27.69 26.29 -18.71
#